data_AF-A0A241XJ91-F1
#
_entry.id   AF-A0A241XJ91-F1
#
_cell.length_a   1.000
_cell.length_b   1.000
_cell.length_c   1.000
_cell.angle_alpha   90.00
_cell.angle_beta   90.00
_cell.angle_gamma   90.00
#
_symmetry.space_group_name_H-M   'P 1'
#
loop_
_entity.id
_entity.type
_entity.pdbx_description
1 polymer ?
#
loop_
_entity_poly.entity_id
_entity_poly.type
_entity_poly.pdbx_seq_one_letter_code
_entity_poly.pdbx_strand_id
1 'polypeptide(L)'
;MTDTARADALLADLPADGRGRLKVFLGAAPGVGKTFAMLQAAQAQLRQGVKLRAGVVETHSRAETESLLAGVPQQPLRSLEYRGMKLQEMDLDGLLADPPALALVDELAHSNVPGSRHAKRWQDIQELLAAGIDVYTTVNVQHLESLNDQVRDITGVQVRETVPDWVLQEAYEIVLIDLPPRELLERLREGKVYVPEQARAAIDAFFSQTNLTALRELAMQTAAARVDADLNHRYRQRGEEAPALRGRLLVGIDGDEQAERLVRHACRVAERRHLPWSVVHVDTGGLRGEHARMRLQGAQQLAERLGGEIVVLRAGEVARTLLQHARERRASLVLVGQSRRRWYRRAFGGGLAGRLLRDGQGLEISALDSEADLRPAEPRPRYPVVWNDYLLALLATALASGLAWIVAHLLELPNISLVFLMAVLLVAVRSSLMPALLCAVASFLAYDFLFIPPHFSFAIHRHEDLLSLAFFLFMAGLTGNLAARQRRQLEALRDTQEETSLLLELSRKLTAATDRQAVLAAAAQQFDDWKDVEVCLLGQVNGEWKTEAGVQRQLADQERVAADWAWAHDQPAGLGTGTLPGGRWWWWPLSAEEGPLALLGVAPLDGQPLSPQRRRLLAALGQPLAQALARARLAEDLEAARLHGETEQLRSALLASVSHDLRTPLTAMRGSIDSLLALGEAIPPADRRELLESTRDEAERLDRYIQNLLDMTRLGHGGLKLARDWVAPGDIVGSALNRLRAVLAPYRVQAIVANDLPLLYVHAALIEQALINVLENAARFSPNHGRLRIEVSQDAAELRFAVSDEGPGIPEAEREKIFDMFYTAARGDRGGQGTGLGLAICQGMIGAHGGRISVGEGLDGCGTTLVLHLPLHPQPDLGQLEGDE
;
A
#
# COMPACT_ATOMS: atom_id res chain seq x y z
N MET A 1 17.86 6.91 -36.81
CA MET A 1 17.90 7.37 -35.40
C MET A 1 17.82 8.88 -35.44
N THR A 2 16.74 9.47 -34.93
CA THR A 2 16.51 10.92 -34.93
C THR A 2 17.35 11.59 -33.84
N ASP A 3 17.79 12.84 -34.08
CA ASP A 3 18.59 13.63 -33.14
C ASP A 3 17.89 13.86 -31.78
N THR A 4 16.57 13.77 -31.74
CA THR A 4 15.77 13.89 -30.50
C THR A 4 16.01 12.76 -29.52
N ALA A 5 16.07 11.50 -29.98
CA ALA A 5 16.37 10.35 -29.11
C ALA A 5 17.80 10.38 -28.58
N ARG A 6 18.72 11.05 -29.29
CA ARG A 6 20.11 11.24 -28.89
C ARG A 6 20.25 12.38 -27.88
N ALA A 7 19.45 13.44 -28.03
CA ALA A 7 19.35 14.54 -27.08
C ALA A 7 18.67 14.12 -25.77
N ASP A 8 17.60 13.32 -25.82
CA ASP A 8 16.94 12.76 -24.63
C ASP A 8 17.85 11.76 -23.90
N ALA A 9 18.66 10.98 -24.64
CA ALA A 9 19.68 10.11 -24.05
C ALA A 9 20.84 10.89 -23.40
N LEU A 10 21.18 12.08 -23.91
CA LEU A 10 22.18 12.99 -23.32
C LEU A 10 21.62 13.77 -22.12
N LEU A 11 20.32 14.07 -22.12
CA LEU A 11 19.62 14.68 -20.98
C LEU A 11 19.41 13.69 -19.83
N ALA A 12 19.29 12.39 -20.12
CA ALA A 12 19.23 11.32 -19.12
C ALA A 12 20.57 11.05 -18.39
N ASP A 13 21.70 11.50 -18.95
CA ASP A 13 23.03 11.46 -18.30
C ASP A 13 23.24 12.66 -17.32
N LEU A 14 22.27 13.57 -17.21
CA LEU A 14 22.26 14.63 -16.19
C LEU A 14 21.59 14.11 -14.92
N PRO A 15 22.23 14.22 -13.73
CA PRO A 15 21.61 13.80 -12.48
C PRO A 15 20.30 14.57 -12.27
N ALA A 16 19.24 13.85 -11.91
CA ALA A 16 17.99 14.45 -11.50
C ALA A 16 18.25 15.32 -10.24
N ASP A 17 17.78 16.57 -10.27
CA ASP A 17 17.64 17.48 -9.13
C ASP A 17 18.90 18.15 -8.54
N GLY A 18 20.00 18.28 -9.30
CA GLY A 18 21.15 19.09 -8.83
C GLY A 18 21.93 18.48 -7.66
N ARG A 19 21.73 17.18 -7.40
CA ARG A 19 22.51 16.36 -6.48
C ARG A 19 23.91 16.07 -7.05
N GLY A 20 24.93 16.05 -6.19
CA GLY A 20 26.31 15.72 -6.55
C GLY A 20 26.51 14.24 -6.89
N ARG A 21 27.62 13.92 -7.55
CA ARG A 21 27.97 12.58 -8.02
C ARG A 21 28.93 11.89 -7.06
N LEU A 22 28.61 10.65 -6.70
CA LEU A 22 29.45 9.79 -5.86
C LEU A 22 30.32 8.87 -6.70
N LYS A 23 31.64 8.94 -6.54
CA LYS A 23 32.62 8.00 -7.12
C LYS A 23 33.30 7.20 -6.02
N VAL A 24 33.19 5.88 -6.10
CA VAL A 24 33.68 4.96 -5.07
C VAL A 24 34.87 4.15 -5.60
N PHE A 25 35.99 4.20 -4.90
CA PHE A 25 37.15 3.33 -5.14
C PHE A 25 37.02 2.09 -4.25
N LEU A 26 36.61 0.97 -4.85
CA LEU A 26 36.36 -0.29 -4.17
C LEU A 26 37.60 -1.18 -4.20
N GLY A 27 38.00 -1.75 -3.06
CA GLY A 27 39.10 -2.70 -2.99
C GLY A 27 38.75 -3.98 -2.23
N ALA A 28 39.50 -5.04 -2.50
CA ALA A 28 39.33 -6.34 -1.84
C ALA A 28 39.77 -6.33 -0.37
N ALA A 29 40.83 -5.58 -0.06
CA ALA A 29 41.46 -5.58 1.25
C ALA A 29 42.19 -4.25 1.52
N PRO A 30 42.55 -3.94 2.78
CA PRO A 30 43.45 -2.82 3.08
C PRO A 30 44.80 -3.01 2.36
N GLY A 31 45.39 -1.90 1.88
CA GLY A 31 46.71 -1.93 1.24
C GLY A 31 46.72 -2.11 -0.29
N VAL A 32 45.57 -2.38 -0.93
CA VAL A 32 45.48 -2.51 -2.41
C VAL A 32 45.68 -1.19 -3.17
N GLY A 33 45.74 -0.05 -2.48
CA GLY A 33 46.03 1.26 -3.09
C GLY A 33 44.82 2.16 -3.39
N LYS A 34 43.66 1.93 -2.75
CA LYS A 34 42.44 2.74 -2.96
C LYS A 34 42.65 4.25 -2.80
N THR A 35 43.21 4.68 -1.67
CA THR A 35 43.50 6.11 -1.39
C THR A 35 44.48 6.70 -2.40
N PHE A 36 45.49 5.94 -2.81
CA PHE A 36 46.45 6.35 -3.84
C PHE A 36 45.75 6.57 -5.19
N ALA A 37 44.89 5.62 -5.61
CA ALA A 37 44.11 5.74 -6.84
C ALA A 37 43.11 6.91 -6.80
N MET A 38 42.47 7.14 -5.65
CA MET A 38 41.59 8.28 -5.42
C MET A 38 42.34 9.61 -5.57
N LEU A 39 43.50 9.74 -4.94
CA LEU A 39 44.33 10.95 -5.06
C LEU A 39 44.90 11.14 -6.48
N GLN A 40 45.26 10.06 -7.17
CA GLN A 40 45.69 10.13 -8.57
C GLN A 40 44.55 10.65 -9.47
N ALA A 41 43.32 10.19 -9.25
CA ALA A 41 42.14 10.70 -9.95
C ALA A 41 41.86 12.17 -9.58
N ALA A 42 42.03 12.56 -8.30
CA ALA A 42 41.87 13.94 -7.86
C ALA A 42 42.91 14.88 -8.49
N GLN A 43 44.18 14.46 -8.58
CA GLN A 43 45.24 15.23 -9.26
C GLN A 43 44.96 15.42 -10.77
N ALA A 44 44.29 14.46 -11.41
CA ALA A 44 43.82 14.65 -12.78
C ALA A 44 42.74 15.74 -12.88
N GLN A 45 41.79 15.78 -11.93
CA GLN A 45 40.75 16.81 -11.86
C GLN A 45 41.33 18.20 -11.54
N LEU A 46 42.33 18.26 -10.64
CA LEU A 46 43.02 19.52 -10.32
C LEU A 46 43.72 20.10 -11.56
N ARG A 47 44.37 19.26 -12.37
CA ARG A 47 44.98 19.67 -13.65
C ARG A 47 43.96 20.14 -14.69
N GLN A 48 42.72 19.70 -14.59
CA GLN A 48 41.60 20.15 -15.43
C GLN A 48 40.95 21.44 -14.90
N GLY A 49 41.42 21.98 -13.77
CA GLY A 49 40.91 23.22 -13.18
C GLY A 49 39.66 23.06 -12.31
N VAL A 50 39.29 21.83 -11.93
CA VAL A 50 38.16 21.58 -11.01
C VAL A 50 38.52 22.06 -9.60
N LYS A 51 37.62 22.87 -9.00
CA LYS A 51 37.75 23.34 -7.62
C LYS A 51 37.48 22.20 -6.64
N LEU A 52 38.52 21.50 -6.23
CA LEU A 52 38.42 20.39 -5.29
C LEU A 52 39.02 20.69 -3.92
N ARG A 53 38.51 20.02 -2.88
CA ARG A 53 39.03 20.11 -1.51
C ARG A 53 39.10 18.73 -0.87
N ALA A 54 40.22 18.41 -0.22
CA ALA A 54 40.32 17.22 0.61
C ALA A 54 39.62 17.48 1.96
N GLY A 55 38.54 16.76 2.23
CA GLY A 55 37.81 16.82 3.50
C GLY A 55 38.52 16.01 4.58
N VAL A 56 38.74 14.73 4.31
CA VAL A 56 39.54 13.83 5.14
C VAL A 56 40.22 12.79 4.26
N VAL A 57 41.53 12.64 4.41
CA VAL A 57 42.34 11.69 3.64
C VAL A 57 43.36 11.04 4.56
N GLU A 58 43.28 9.72 4.68
CA GLU A 58 44.18 8.94 5.54
C GLU A 58 45.37 8.43 4.74
N THR A 59 46.52 9.10 4.89
CA THR A 59 47.76 8.71 4.17
C THR A 59 48.53 7.59 4.89
N HIS A 60 48.24 7.35 6.18
CA HIS A 60 48.97 6.45 7.07
C HIS A 60 50.51 6.56 6.96
N SER A 61 51.01 7.80 6.87
CA SER A 61 52.45 8.12 6.76
C SER A 61 53.17 7.51 5.54
N ARG A 62 52.44 7.25 4.45
CA ARG A 62 53.01 6.71 3.21
C ARG A 62 53.53 7.85 2.32
N ALA A 63 54.84 7.96 2.18
CA ALA A 63 55.51 9.02 1.40
C ALA A 63 54.96 9.19 -0.03
N GLU A 64 54.66 8.09 -0.74
CA GLU A 64 54.06 8.16 -2.09
C GLU A 64 52.65 8.77 -2.09
N THR A 65 51.84 8.45 -1.08
CA THR A 65 50.46 8.96 -0.95
C THR A 65 50.45 10.41 -0.46
N GLU A 66 51.35 10.75 0.46
CA GLU A 66 51.57 12.13 0.92
C GLU A 66 52.03 13.05 -0.21
N SER A 67 52.89 12.56 -1.12
CA SER A 67 53.31 13.32 -2.29
C SER A 67 52.17 13.67 -3.24
N LEU A 68 51.15 12.81 -3.34
CA LEU A 68 49.95 13.08 -4.14
C LEU A 68 48.96 14.00 -3.42
N LEU A 69 48.96 14.01 -2.09
CA LEU A 69 48.15 14.95 -1.31
C LEU A 69 48.78 16.35 -1.28
N ALA A 70 50.11 16.45 -1.42
CA ALA A 70 50.81 17.71 -1.53
C ALA A 70 50.32 18.53 -2.75
N GLY A 71 49.86 19.75 -2.49
CA GLY A 71 49.30 20.65 -3.52
C GLY A 71 47.78 20.54 -3.72
N VAL A 72 47.10 19.59 -3.06
CA VAL A 72 45.63 19.54 -3.00
C VAL A 72 45.14 20.46 -1.87
N PRO A 73 44.20 21.40 -2.11
CA PRO A 73 43.60 22.22 -1.05
C PRO A 73 42.92 21.33 0.01
N GLN A 74 43.20 21.54 1.30
CA GLN A 74 42.68 20.71 2.40
C GLN A 74 41.75 21.52 3.31
N GLN A 75 40.64 20.92 3.74
CA GLN A 75 39.80 21.43 4.81
C GLN A 75 40.49 21.15 6.16
N PRO A 76 40.61 22.13 7.07
CA PRO A 76 41.10 21.88 8.42
C PRO A 76 40.22 20.85 9.14
N LEU A 77 40.83 19.84 9.75
CA LEU A 77 40.11 18.84 10.54
C LEU A 77 39.58 19.45 11.83
N ARG A 78 38.38 19.04 12.24
CA ARG A 78 37.75 19.45 13.50
C ARG A 78 38.28 18.59 14.64
N SER A 79 38.76 19.23 15.72
CA SER A 79 39.20 18.51 16.92
C SER A 79 38.06 18.37 17.91
N LEU A 80 37.76 17.12 18.30
CA LEU A 80 36.71 16.77 19.26
C LEU A 80 37.33 16.03 20.45
N GLU A 81 36.89 16.35 21.67
CA GLU A 81 37.31 15.65 22.88
C GLU A 81 36.33 14.51 23.20
N TYR A 82 36.85 13.29 23.23
CA TYR A 82 36.08 12.11 23.60
C TYR A 82 36.87 11.22 24.55
N ARG A 83 36.29 10.90 25.72
CA ARG A 83 36.93 10.10 26.79
C ARG A 83 38.33 10.59 27.21
N GLY A 84 38.55 11.91 27.21
CA GLY A 84 39.83 12.52 27.59
C GLY A 84 40.91 12.48 26.51
N MET A 85 40.59 12.00 25.30
CA MET A 85 41.48 12.04 24.13
C MET A 85 40.96 13.06 23.12
N LYS A 86 41.88 13.83 22.51
CA LYS A 86 41.57 14.70 21.37
C LYS A 86 41.66 13.90 20.09
N LEU A 87 40.53 13.71 19.42
CA LEU A 87 40.42 13.05 18.13
C LEU A 87 40.17 14.10 17.04
N GLN A 88 40.67 13.85 15.84
CA GLN A 88 40.44 14.70 14.67
C GLN A 88 39.39 14.03 13.77
N GLU A 89 38.45 14.81 13.24
CA GLU A 89 37.37 14.34 12.37
C GLU A 89 37.14 15.35 11.22
N MET A 90 36.50 14.89 10.14
CA MET A 90 36.13 15.75 9.01
C MET A 90 35.24 16.92 9.44
N ASP A 91 35.58 18.13 8.99
CA ASP A 91 34.76 19.33 9.19
C ASP A 91 33.69 19.45 8.10
N LEU A 92 32.57 18.75 8.29
CA LEU A 92 31.43 18.77 7.37
C LEU A 92 30.83 20.18 7.22
N ASP A 93 30.67 20.91 8.31
CA ASP A 93 30.06 22.24 8.31
C ASP A 93 30.91 23.23 7.50
N GLY A 94 32.24 23.14 7.61
CA GLY A 94 33.17 23.94 6.81
C GLY A 94 33.16 23.60 5.32
N LEU A 95 32.92 22.34 4.94
CA LEU A 95 32.74 21.94 3.54
C LEU A 95 31.42 22.44 2.95
N LEU A 96 30.35 22.51 3.75
CA LEU A 96 29.04 23.01 3.31
C LEU A 96 28.99 24.54 3.23
N ALA A 97 29.72 25.24 4.12
CA ALA A 97 29.76 26.70 4.16
C ALA A 97 30.51 27.32 2.96
N ASP A 98 31.53 26.63 2.45
CA ASP A 98 32.28 27.02 1.25
C ASP A 98 32.40 25.82 0.29
N PRO A 99 31.32 25.51 -0.46
CA PRO A 99 31.16 24.25 -1.17
C PRO A 99 32.17 24.11 -2.32
N PRO A 100 33.06 23.10 -2.29
CA PRO A 100 33.89 22.76 -3.44
C PRO A 100 33.04 22.13 -4.54
N ALA A 101 33.55 22.11 -5.78
CA ALA A 101 32.94 21.31 -6.84
C ALA A 101 33.15 19.81 -6.60
N LEU A 102 34.25 19.43 -5.94
CA LEU A 102 34.60 18.04 -5.62
C LEU A 102 35.23 17.94 -4.23
N ALA A 103 34.70 17.08 -3.37
CA ALA A 103 35.27 16.75 -2.06
C ALA A 103 35.91 15.35 -2.07
N LEU A 104 37.10 15.23 -1.46
CA LEU A 104 37.74 13.92 -1.21
C LEU A 104 37.48 13.49 0.24
N VAL A 105 36.82 12.35 0.41
CA VAL A 105 36.41 11.83 1.72
C VAL A 105 36.79 10.35 1.80
N ASP A 106 37.90 10.05 2.44
CA ASP A 106 38.41 8.68 2.57
C ASP A 106 37.64 7.86 3.63
N GLU A 107 37.73 6.53 3.52
CA GLU A 107 37.14 5.55 4.43
C GLU A 107 35.62 5.69 4.64
N LEU A 108 34.83 5.39 3.61
CA LEU A 108 33.36 5.47 3.62
C LEU A 108 32.68 4.77 4.82
N ALA A 109 33.29 3.70 5.33
CA ALA A 109 32.77 2.87 6.43
C ALA A 109 33.03 3.42 7.83
N HIS A 110 33.86 4.46 7.94
CA HIS A 110 34.32 5.00 9.21
C HIS A 110 33.17 5.43 10.13
N SER A 111 33.33 5.13 11.41
CA SER A 111 32.41 5.59 12.46
C SER A 111 32.89 6.92 13.02
N ASN A 112 32.09 7.97 12.82
CA ASN A 112 32.47 9.32 13.23
C ASN A 112 32.63 9.41 14.75
N VAL A 113 33.51 10.31 15.20
CA VAL A 113 33.73 10.55 16.63
C VAL A 113 32.42 10.96 17.32
N PRO A 114 32.02 10.34 18.46
CA PRO A 114 30.81 10.73 19.18
C PRO A 114 30.81 12.23 19.55
N GLY A 115 29.76 12.94 19.15
CA GLY A 115 29.70 14.41 19.19
C GLY A 115 29.78 15.06 17.80
N SER A 116 30.08 14.29 16.75
CA SER A 116 29.91 14.68 15.35
C SER A 116 28.43 14.73 14.96
N ARG A 117 28.11 15.45 13.87
CA ARG A 117 26.73 15.63 13.41
C ARG A 117 26.04 14.32 13.05
N HIS A 118 26.74 13.45 12.33
CA HIS A 118 26.27 12.12 11.96
C HIS A 118 27.13 11.03 12.60
N ALA A 119 26.55 9.84 12.79
CA ALA A 119 27.24 8.71 13.42
C ALA A 119 28.19 7.97 12.46
N LYS A 120 27.95 8.07 11.15
CA LYS A 120 28.70 7.37 10.11
C LYS A 120 29.12 8.31 8.99
N ARG A 121 30.33 8.13 8.46
CA ARG A 121 30.88 8.98 7.40
C ARG A 121 30.08 8.95 6.11
N TRP A 122 29.46 7.81 5.77
CA TRP A 122 28.57 7.73 4.61
C TRP A 122 27.37 8.69 4.73
N GLN A 123 26.91 9.03 5.93
CA GLN A 123 25.83 10.01 6.15
C GLN A 123 26.31 11.43 5.86
N ASP A 124 27.55 11.78 6.25
CA ASP A 124 28.15 13.08 5.90
C ASP A 124 28.29 13.22 4.38
N ILE A 125 28.71 12.14 3.70
CA ILE A 125 28.81 12.10 2.24
C ILE A 125 27.44 12.31 1.58
N GLN A 126 26.38 11.69 2.12
CA GLN A 126 25.03 11.90 1.58
C GLN A 126 24.57 13.35 1.71
N GLU A 127 24.95 14.05 2.79
CA GLU A 127 24.66 15.47 2.94
C GLU A 127 25.46 16.34 1.95
N LEU A 128 26.74 16.02 1.72
CA LEU A 128 27.55 16.68 0.68
C LEU A 128 26.95 16.50 -0.72
N LEU A 129 26.52 15.28 -1.06
CA LEU A 129 25.87 14.98 -2.34
C LEU A 129 24.54 15.74 -2.45
N ALA A 130 23.74 15.80 -1.38
CA ALA A 130 22.50 16.56 -1.37
C ALA A 130 22.71 18.08 -1.57
N ALA A 131 23.86 18.61 -1.15
CA ALA A 131 24.27 19.99 -1.39
C ALA A 131 24.85 20.25 -2.80
N GLY A 132 24.86 19.24 -3.68
CA GLY A 132 25.36 19.37 -5.05
C GLY A 132 26.89 19.21 -5.19
N ILE A 133 27.57 18.74 -4.16
CA ILE A 133 29.03 18.55 -4.16
C ILE A 133 29.36 17.14 -4.65
N ASP A 134 30.21 16.99 -5.67
CA ASP A 134 30.71 15.68 -6.08
C ASP A 134 31.64 15.11 -5.00
N VAL A 135 31.59 13.79 -4.75
CA VAL A 135 32.40 13.15 -3.70
C VAL A 135 33.18 11.96 -4.25
N TYR A 136 34.49 11.95 -4.00
CA TYR A 136 35.33 10.76 -4.19
C TYR A 136 35.61 10.11 -2.84
N THR A 137 35.36 8.80 -2.74
CA THR A 137 35.53 8.05 -1.48
C THR A 137 36.13 6.67 -1.72
N THR A 138 36.63 6.03 -0.66
CA THR A 138 37.17 4.67 -0.72
C THR A 138 36.49 3.72 0.25
N VAL A 139 36.37 2.45 -0.14
CA VAL A 139 35.77 1.40 0.68
C VAL A 139 36.36 0.04 0.35
N ASN A 140 36.46 -0.85 1.34
CA ASN A 140 36.76 -2.26 1.08
C ASN A 140 35.49 -3.10 1.07
N VAL A 141 35.49 -4.19 0.30
CA VAL A 141 34.36 -5.13 0.23
C VAL A 141 33.95 -5.69 1.60
N GLN A 142 34.90 -5.80 2.53
CA GLN A 142 34.66 -6.27 3.90
C GLN A 142 33.75 -5.37 4.75
N HIS A 143 33.57 -4.11 4.34
CA HIS A 143 32.72 -3.14 5.05
C HIS A 143 31.29 -3.13 4.50
N LEU A 144 30.98 -3.92 3.48
CA LEU A 144 29.61 -4.05 2.99
C LEU A 144 28.78 -4.90 3.94
N GLU A 145 27.60 -4.39 4.29
CA GLU A 145 26.78 -4.98 5.35
C GLU A 145 26.29 -6.38 4.97
N SER A 146 25.85 -6.62 3.73
CA SER A 146 25.42 -7.96 3.28
C SER A 146 26.53 -9.00 3.26
N LEU A 147 27.79 -8.57 3.17
CA LEU A 147 28.93 -9.48 3.05
C LEU A 147 29.60 -9.76 4.40
N ASN A 148 29.15 -9.16 5.50
CA ASN A 148 29.84 -9.23 6.79
C ASN A 148 29.95 -10.67 7.31
N ASP A 149 28.87 -11.46 7.25
CA ASP A 149 28.88 -12.86 7.68
C ASP A 149 29.81 -13.71 6.81
N GLN A 150 29.78 -13.52 5.49
CA GLN A 150 30.63 -14.24 4.55
C GLN A 150 32.12 -13.89 4.75
N VAL A 151 32.42 -12.62 5.01
CA VAL A 151 33.78 -12.14 5.31
C VAL A 151 34.26 -12.70 6.65
N ARG A 152 33.40 -12.78 7.67
CA ARG A 152 33.73 -13.42 8.95
C ARG A 152 34.03 -14.91 8.76
N ASP A 153 33.26 -15.61 7.94
CA ASP A 153 33.49 -17.04 7.66
C ASP A 153 34.80 -17.30 6.91
N ILE A 154 35.20 -16.38 6.02
CA ILE A 154 36.46 -16.45 5.28
C ILE A 154 37.66 -16.08 6.18
N THR A 155 37.57 -14.95 6.87
CA THR A 155 38.73 -14.32 7.53
C THR A 155 38.84 -14.65 9.02
N GLY A 156 37.76 -15.12 9.64
CA GLY A 156 37.63 -15.30 11.09
C GLY A 156 37.51 -13.99 11.88
N VAL A 157 37.49 -12.84 11.22
CA VAL A 157 37.47 -11.51 11.85
C VAL A 157 36.10 -10.85 11.63
N GLN A 158 35.49 -10.37 12.70
CA GLN A 158 34.23 -9.64 12.63
C GLN A 158 34.50 -8.15 12.36
N VAL A 159 33.93 -7.63 11.27
CA VAL A 159 34.03 -6.21 10.90
C VAL A 159 32.90 -5.43 11.59
N ARG A 160 33.26 -4.44 12.42
CA ARG A 160 32.30 -3.59 13.16
C ARG A 160 31.88 -2.35 12.40
N GLU A 161 32.71 -1.91 11.48
CA GLU A 161 32.46 -0.72 10.67
C GLU A 161 31.88 -1.13 9.32
N THR A 162 30.59 -0.88 9.14
CA THR A 162 29.84 -1.28 7.96
C THR A 162 29.18 -0.10 7.26
N VAL A 163 28.91 -0.29 5.96
CA VAL A 163 28.17 0.61 5.08
C VAL A 163 26.99 -0.20 4.50
N PRO A 164 25.76 0.36 4.54
CA PRO A 164 24.63 -0.24 3.85
C PRO A 164 24.86 -0.33 2.35
N ASP A 165 24.48 -1.45 1.73
CA ASP A 165 24.79 -1.70 0.32
C ASP A 165 24.14 -0.71 -0.65
N TRP A 166 22.99 -0.13 -0.28
CA TRP A 166 22.31 0.87 -1.10
C TRP A 166 23.17 2.11 -1.35
N VAL A 167 24.08 2.47 -0.44
CA VAL A 167 25.02 3.58 -0.62
C VAL A 167 25.94 3.34 -1.81
N LEU A 168 26.39 2.09 -2.02
CA LEU A 168 27.16 1.72 -3.21
C LEU A 168 26.27 1.64 -4.46
N GLN A 169 25.00 1.28 -4.32
CA GLN A 169 24.07 1.23 -5.44
C GLN A 169 23.74 2.63 -5.98
N GLU A 170 23.78 3.66 -5.14
CA GLU A 170 23.63 5.06 -5.54
C GLU A 170 24.90 5.64 -6.20
N ALA A 171 26.06 4.98 -6.07
CA ALA A 171 27.30 5.48 -6.63
C ALA A 171 27.21 5.62 -8.16
N TYR A 172 27.50 6.81 -8.67
CA TYR A 172 27.53 7.10 -10.10
C TYR A 172 28.60 6.26 -10.81
N GLU A 173 29.75 6.05 -10.16
CA GLU A 173 30.85 5.27 -10.70
C GLU A 173 31.54 4.46 -9.58
N ILE A 174 31.80 3.17 -9.85
CA ILE A 174 32.63 2.33 -8.99
C ILE A 174 33.90 1.95 -9.75
N VAL A 175 35.05 2.28 -9.18
CA VAL A 175 36.37 1.91 -9.69
C VAL A 175 36.91 0.77 -8.85
N LEU A 176 37.02 -0.43 -9.43
CA LEU A 176 37.63 -1.58 -8.78
C LEU A 176 39.15 -1.45 -8.80
N ILE A 177 39.76 -1.39 -7.61
CA ILE A 177 41.20 -1.41 -7.42
C ILE A 177 41.61 -2.85 -7.11
N ASP A 178 42.01 -3.56 -8.17
CA ASP A 178 42.43 -4.96 -8.10
C ASP A 178 43.96 -5.06 -8.02
N LEU A 179 44.45 -5.66 -6.94
CA LEU A 179 45.86 -6.01 -6.77
C LEU A 179 45.97 -7.52 -6.52
N PRO A 180 46.80 -8.27 -7.27
CA PRO A 180 46.97 -9.69 -7.05
C PRO A 180 47.37 -10.01 -5.59
N PRO A 181 46.82 -11.07 -4.96
CA PRO A 181 47.11 -11.41 -3.57
C PRO A 181 48.60 -11.55 -3.25
N ARG A 182 49.40 -12.07 -4.20
CA ARG A 182 50.86 -12.21 -4.03
C ARG A 182 51.55 -10.85 -3.89
N GLU A 183 51.18 -9.89 -4.72
CA GLU A 183 51.73 -8.53 -4.67
C GLU A 183 51.27 -7.79 -3.40
N LEU A 184 50.04 -8.02 -2.94
CA LEU A 184 49.57 -7.45 -1.68
C LEU A 184 50.36 -8.00 -0.47
N LEU A 185 50.66 -9.31 -0.47
CA LEU A 185 51.50 -9.94 0.55
C LEU A 185 52.95 -9.46 0.49
N GLU A 186 53.49 -9.24 -0.71
CA GLU A 186 54.82 -8.63 -0.90
C GLU A 186 54.84 -7.20 -0.35
N ARG A 187 53.84 -6.37 -0.66
CA ARG A 187 53.69 -5.02 -0.09
C ARG A 187 53.58 -5.04 1.44
N LEU A 188 52.92 -6.04 2.02
CA LEU A 188 52.87 -6.22 3.47
C LEU A 188 54.26 -6.55 4.04
N ARG A 189 55.01 -7.47 3.41
CA ARG A 189 56.39 -7.83 3.79
C ARG A 189 57.37 -6.67 3.67
N GLU A 190 57.18 -5.82 2.67
CA GLU A 190 57.96 -4.60 2.44
C GLU A 190 57.57 -3.44 3.39
N GLY A 191 56.58 -3.62 4.27
CA GLY A 191 56.12 -2.59 5.20
C GLY A 191 55.29 -1.47 4.55
N LYS A 192 54.84 -1.67 3.30
CA LYS A 192 54.02 -0.70 2.53
C LYS A 192 52.53 -0.76 2.88
N VAL A 193 52.12 -1.69 3.72
CA VAL A 193 50.75 -1.81 4.28
C VAL A 193 50.84 -1.64 5.79
N TYR A 194 50.06 -0.70 6.32
CA TYR A 194 50.07 -0.40 7.76
C TYR A 194 49.37 -1.52 8.54
N VAL A 195 50.01 -1.92 9.66
CA VAL A 195 49.53 -2.92 10.60
C VAL A 195 49.64 -2.31 11.99
N PRO A 196 48.53 -2.01 12.70
CA PRO A 196 48.58 -1.60 14.09
C PRO A 196 49.26 -2.69 14.93
N GLU A 197 50.24 -2.35 15.77
CA GLU A 197 51.02 -3.34 16.55
C GLU A 197 50.16 -4.24 17.46
N GLN A 198 48.98 -3.75 17.85
CA GLN A 198 48.05 -4.41 18.77
C GLN A 198 47.28 -5.60 18.15
N ALA A 199 47.38 -5.83 16.83
CA ALA A 199 46.55 -6.81 16.11
C ALA A 199 47.32 -7.80 15.21
N ARG A 200 48.63 -7.99 15.39
CA ARG A 200 49.48 -8.83 14.50
C ARG A 200 48.92 -10.25 14.27
N ALA A 201 48.44 -10.94 15.30
CA ALA A 201 47.93 -12.32 15.18
C ALA A 201 46.61 -12.44 14.39
N ALA A 202 45.70 -11.46 14.51
CA ALA A 202 44.46 -11.42 13.73
C ALA A 202 44.71 -11.02 12.27
N ILE A 203 45.77 -10.26 12.04
CA ILE A 203 46.18 -9.76 10.73
C ILE A 203 46.87 -10.86 9.91
N ASP A 204 47.69 -11.72 10.52
CA ASP A 204 48.27 -12.88 9.80
C ASP A 204 47.20 -13.86 9.30
N ALA A 205 46.10 -14.03 10.05
CA ALA A 205 44.95 -14.81 9.60
C ALA A 205 44.18 -14.10 8.48
N PHE A 206 44.00 -12.78 8.57
CA PHE A 206 43.31 -11.99 7.56
C PHE A 206 44.09 -11.94 6.22
N PHE A 207 45.39 -11.68 6.27
CA PHE A 207 46.29 -11.60 5.12
C PHE A 207 46.88 -12.97 4.75
N SER A 208 46.01 -13.99 4.60
CA SER A 208 46.40 -15.26 4.00
C SER A 208 46.12 -15.25 2.50
N GLN A 209 46.90 -15.99 1.71
CA GLN A 209 46.70 -16.04 0.25
C GLN A 209 45.29 -16.53 -0.11
N THR A 210 44.75 -17.50 0.64
CA THR A 210 43.39 -18.03 0.46
C THR A 210 42.35 -16.95 0.74
N ASN A 211 42.47 -16.26 1.87
CA ASN A 211 41.49 -15.25 2.29
C ASN A 211 41.50 -14.04 1.35
N LEU A 212 42.68 -13.56 0.95
CA LEU A 212 42.81 -12.47 -0.02
C LEU A 212 42.27 -12.85 -1.41
N THR A 213 42.39 -14.13 -1.82
CA THR A 213 41.79 -14.60 -3.08
C THR A 213 40.27 -14.58 -3.01
N ALA A 214 39.68 -15.02 -1.89
CA ALA A 214 38.24 -14.98 -1.69
C ALA A 214 37.71 -13.54 -1.57
N LEU A 215 38.38 -12.65 -0.83
CA LEU A 215 38.01 -11.23 -0.76
C LEU A 215 38.12 -10.53 -2.12
N ARG A 216 39.13 -10.89 -2.94
CA ARG A 216 39.27 -10.40 -4.31
C ARG A 216 38.10 -10.85 -5.19
N GLU A 217 37.70 -12.10 -5.07
CA GLU A 217 36.53 -12.63 -5.77
C GLU A 217 35.25 -11.86 -5.38
N LEU A 218 35.02 -11.65 -4.08
CA LEU A 218 33.87 -10.86 -3.59
C LEU A 218 33.87 -9.43 -4.13
N ALA A 219 35.04 -8.77 -4.17
CA ALA A 219 35.17 -7.43 -4.71
C ALA A 219 34.86 -7.38 -6.22
N MET A 220 35.33 -8.37 -6.99
CA MET A 220 35.00 -8.49 -8.41
C MET A 220 33.52 -8.77 -8.65
N GLN A 221 32.90 -9.65 -7.85
CA GLN A 221 31.47 -9.95 -7.93
C GLN A 221 30.63 -8.71 -7.63
N THR A 222 31.00 -7.95 -6.60
CA THR A 222 30.31 -6.70 -6.22
C THR A 222 30.40 -5.66 -7.34
N ALA A 223 31.60 -5.47 -7.92
CA ALA A 223 31.78 -4.55 -9.05
C ALA A 223 31.00 -5.00 -10.29
N ALA A 224 31.01 -6.30 -10.62
CA ALA A 224 30.28 -6.86 -11.76
C ALA A 224 28.76 -6.70 -11.60
N ALA A 225 28.23 -6.98 -10.41
CA ALA A 225 26.80 -6.80 -10.11
C ALA A 225 26.34 -5.35 -10.32
N ARG A 226 27.19 -4.36 -9.98
CA ARG A 226 26.89 -2.95 -10.26
C ARG A 226 26.89 -2.64 -11.76
N VAL A 227 27.88 -3.14 -12.51
CA VAL A 227 27.96 -2.95 -13.97
C VAL A 227 26.72 -3.54 -14.66
N ASP A 228 26.29 -4.73 -14.23
CA ASP A 228 25.07 -5.37 -14.75
C ASP A 228 23.81 -4.56 -14.40
N ALA A 229 23.70 -4.02 -13.18
CA ALA A 229 22.58 -3.18 -12.76
C ALA A 229 22.50 -1.87 -13.56
N ASP A 230 23.64 -1.21 -13.78
CA ASP A 230 23.75 0.02 -14.58
C ASP A 230 23.47 -0.22 -16.06
N LEU A 231 23.99 -1.30 -16.65
CA LEU A 231 23.62 -1.72 -18.01
C LEU A 231 22.12 -1.95 -18.12
N ASN A 232 21.51 -2.73 -17.21
CA ASN A 232 20.08 -2.98 -17.22
C ASN A 232 19.25 -1.68 -17.11
N HIS A 233 19.66 -0.74 -16.26
CA HIS A 233 19.02 0.56 -16.12
C HIS A 233 19.07 1.35 -17.44
N ARG A 234 20.25 1.44 -18.07
CA ARG A 234 20.46 2.15 -19.35
C ARG A 234 19.65 1.56 -20.50
N TYR A 235 19.52 0.23 -20.56
CA TYR A 235 18.70 -0.43 -21.58
C TYR A 235 17.20 -0.23 -21.33
N ARG A 236 16.73 -0.34 -20.07
CA ARG A 236 15.32 -0.05 -19.72
C ARG A 236 14.89 1.37 -20.08
N GLN A 237 15.74 2.37 -19.84
CA GLN A 237 15.46 3.76 -20.21
C GLN A 237 15.39 3.99 -21.73
N ARG A 238 16.04 3.13 -22.53
CA ARG A 238 15.97 3.15 -23.99
C ARG A 238 14.82 2.30 -24.56
N GLY A 239 14.03 1.65 -23.70
CA GLY A 239 12.97 0.72 -24.12
C GLY A 239 13.52 -0.56 -24.76
N GLU A 240 14.79 -0.89 -24.54
CA GLU A 240 15.46 -2.07 -25.09
C GLU A 240 15.79 -3.06 -23.96
N GLU A 241 15.87 -4.36 -24.28
CA GLU A 241 16.37 -5.36 -23.33
C GLU A 241 17.90 -5.44 -23.40
N ALA A 242 18.56 -5.42 -22.24
CA ALA A 242 20.00 -5.55 -22.17
C ALA A 242 20.47 -6.90 -22.74
N PRO A 243 21.59 -6.94 -23.49
CA PRO A 243 22.14 -8.20 -23.98
C PRO A 243 22.59 -9.08 -22.80
N ALA A 244 21.89 -10.21 -22.60
CA ALA A 244 22.21 -11.16 -21.54
C ALA A 244 23.55 -11.86 -21.81
N LEU A 245 24.60 -11.49 -21.07
CA LEU A 245 25.94 -12.08 -21.12
C LEU A 245 26.04 -13.42 -20.36
N ARG A 246 25.07 -13.73 -19.48
CA ARG A 246 24.95 -15.00 -18.73
C ARG A 246 23.62 -15.69 -19.09
N GLY A 247 23.66 -16.99 -19.37
CA GLY A 247 22.47 -17.79 -19.69
C GLY A 247 21.51 -17.96 -18.51
N ARG A 248 20.45 -18.78 -18.66
CA ARG A 248 19.40 -19.00 -17.65
C ARG A 248 19.25 -20.49 -17.29
N LEU A 249 18.81 -20.78 -16.07
CA LEU A 249 18.39 -22.13 -15.64
C LEU A 249 16.86 -22.27 -15.79
N LEU A 250 16.41 -23.32 -16.48
CA LEU A 250 14.99 -23.70 -16.50
C LEU A 250 14.78 -25.02 -15.77
N VAL A 251 13.72 -25.09 -14.97
CA VAL A 251 13.39 -26.28 -14.20
C VAL A 251 12.01 -26.76 -14.62
N GLY A 252 11.94 -27.89 -15.31
CA GLY A 252 10.67 -28.52 -15.66
C GLY A 252 10.11 -29.30 -14.47
N ILE A 253 8.95 -28.87 -13.95
CA ILE A 253 8.26 -29.59 -12.88
C ILE A 253 6.90 -30.13 -13.34
N ASP A 254 6.53 -31.28 -12.78
CA ASP A 254 5.18 -31.81 -12.86
C ASP A 254 4.54 -31.83 -11.46
N GLY A 255 3.29 -32.28 -11.32
CA GLY A 255 2.61 -32.48 -10.01
C GLY A 255 3.16 -33.67 -9.22
N ASP A 256 4.48 -33.78 -9.26
CA ASP A 256 5.44 -34.71 -8.71
C ASP A 256 5.46 -34.94 -7.21
N GLU A 257 5.77 -36.14 -6.71
CA GLU A 257 6.42 -36.25 -5.40
C GLU A 257 7.83 -35.62 -5.39
N GLN A 258 8.45 -35.48 -6.57
CA GLN A 258 9.79 -34.93 -6.73
C GLN A 258 9.81 -33.41 -6.96
N ALA A 259 8.66 -32.77 -7.18
CA ALA A 259 8.57 -31.38 -7.63
C ALA A 259 9.28 -30.42 -6.66
N GLU A 260 9.00 -30.49 -5.36
CA GLU A 260 9.68 -29.64 -4.37
C GLU A 260 11.18 -29.94 -4.25
N ARG A 261 11.58 -31.22 -4.36
CA ARG A 261 13.00 -31.61 -4.28
C ARG A 261 13.77 -31.07 -5.47
N LEU A 262 13.17 -31.11 -6.67
CA LEU A 262 13.71 -30.51 -7.88
C LEU A 262 13.89 -29.01 -7.73
N VAL A 263 12.90 -28.31 -7.17
CA VAL A 263 12.96 -26.87 -6.89
C VAL A 263 14.10 -26.53 -5.91
N ARG A 264 14.23 -27.25 -4.79
CA ARG A 264 15.35 -27.06 -3.84
C ARG A 264 16.71 -27.36 -4.46
N HIS A 265 16.79 -28.37 -5.33
CA HIS A 265 18.04 -28.70 -6.02
C HIS A 265 18.38 -27.63 -7.07
N ALA A 266 17.39 -27.16 -7.81
CA ALA A 266 17.55 -26.10 -8.79
C ALA A 266 18.01 -24.79 -8.16
N CYS A 267 17.45 -24.39 -7.01
CA CYS A 267 17.92 -23.23 -6.25
C CYS A 267 19.42 -23.34 -5.93
N ARG A 268 19.86 -24.48 -5.37
CA ARG A 268 21.29 -24.73 -5.09
C ARG A 268 22.17 -24.75 -6.33
N VAL A 269 21.64 -25.11 -7.50
CA VAL A 269 22.38 -25.08 -8.77
C VAL A 269 22.43 -23.66 -9.33
N ALA A 270 21.33 -22.92 -9.25
CA ALA A 270 21.21 -21.52 -9.63
C ALA A 270 22.16 -20.65 -8.82
N GLU A 271 22.16 -20.80 -7.49
CA GLU A 271 23.08 -20.10 -6.58
C GLU A 271 24.54 -20.42 -6.91
N ARG A 272 24.90 -21.71 -7.04
CA ARG A 272 26.29 -22.10 -7.33
C ARG A 272 26.80 -21.63 -8.68
N ARG A 273 25.92 -21.52 -9.68
CA ARG A 273 26.27 -21.09 -11.05
C ARG A 273 25.94 -19.63 -11.34
N HIS A 274 25.34 -18.93 -10.37
CA HIS A 274 24.89 -17.54 -10.46
C HIS A 274 24.01 -17.31 -11.70
N LEU A 275 23.12 -18.27 -11.97
CA LEU A 275 22.18 -18.21 -13.10
C LEU A 275 20.81 -17.74 -12.60
N PRO A 276 20.17 -16.76 -13.24
CA PRO A 276 18.75 -16.54 -13.03
C PRO A 276 18.01 -17.84 -13.36
N TRP A 277 16.98 -18.19 -12.59
CA TRP A 277 16.29 -19.45 -12.75
C TRP A 277 14.78 -19.30 -12.76
N SER A 278 14.14 -20.18 -13.53
CA SER A 278 12.69 -20.20 -13.68
C SER A 278 12.15 -21.61 -13.66
N VAL A 279 11.03 -21.80 -12.97
CA VAL A 279 10.30 -23.04 -12.87
C VAL A 279 9.19 -23.06 -13.91
N VAL A 280 9.24 -24.04 -14.80
CA VAL A 280 8.31 -24.17 -15.92
C VAL A 280 7.42 -25.38 -15.70
N HIS A 281 6.11 -25.12 -15.73
CA HIS A 281 5.10 -26.16 -15.77
C HIS A 281 4.42 -26.18 -17.14
N VAL A 282 4.37 -27.35 -17.80
CA VAL A 282 3.62 -27.52 -19.06
C VAL A 282 2.31 -28.25 -18.78
N ASP A 283 1.20 -27.51 -18.86
CA ASP A 283 -0.14 -28.05 -18.75
C ASP A 283 -0.57 -28.70 -20.07
N THR A 284 -0.74 -30.03 -20.01
CA THR A 284 -1.17 -30.89 -21.14
C THR A 284 -2.68 -31.09 -21.19
N GLY A 285 -3.46 -30.46 -20.29
CA GLY A 285 -4.92 -30.61 -20.23
C GLY A 285 -5.39 -31.97 -19.68
N GLY A 286 -4.51 -32.73 -19.03
CA GLY A 286 -4.85 -33.99 -18.36
C GLY A 286 -5.55 -33.77 -17.03
N LEU A 287 -6.54 -34.62 -16.69
CA LEU A 287 -7.16 -34.64 -15.36
C LEU A 287 -6.12 -35.05 -14.31
N ARG A 288 -5.76 -34.11 -13.42
CA ARG A 288 -4.86 -34.34 -12.29
C ARG A 288 -5.68 -34.51 -11.02
N GLY A 289 -5.32 -35.51 -10.19
CA GLY A 289 -5.89 -35.63 -8.85
C GLY A 289 -5.54 -34.43 -7.98
N GLU A 290 -6.35 -34.15 -6.96
CA GLU A 290 -6.18 -33.01 -6.07
C GLU A 290 -4.80 -32.97 -5.40
N HIS A 291 -4.28 -34.12 -4.95
CA HIS A 291 -2.93 -34.22 -4.38
C HIS A 291 -1.81 -33.84 -5.37
N ALA A 292 -1.97 -34.12 -6.67
CA ALA A 292 -0.97 -33.74 -7.67
C ALA A 292 -1.03 -32.23 -7.96
N ARG A 293 -2.22 -31.62 -7.91
CA ARG A 293 -2.39 -30.17 -8.00
C ARG A 293 -1.80 -29.47 -6.78
N MET A 294 -2.06 -29.97 -5.57
CA MET A 294 -1.46 -29.45 -4.34
C MET A 294 0.07 -29.51 -4.36
N ARG A 295 0.66 -30.64 -4.76
CA ARG A 295 2.13 -30.77 -4.88
C ARG A 295 2.73 -29.81 -5.91
N LEU A 296 2.07 -29.63 -7.05
CA LEU A 296 2.50 -28.65 -8.05
C LEU A 296 2.48 -27.23 -7.48
N GLN A 297 1.40 -26.85 -6.81
CA GLN A 297 1.28 -25.52 -6.19
C GLN A 297 2.29 -25.32 -5.06
N GLY A 298 2.52 -26.33 -4.22
CA GLY A 298 3.54 -26.28 -3.16
C GLY A 298 4.94 -26.09 -3.72
N ALA A 299 5.27 -26.79 -4.81
CA ALA A 299 6.55 -26.62 -5.52
C ALA A 299 6.67 -25.24 -6.19
N GLN A 300 5.58 -24.72 -6.76
CA GLN A 300 5.51 -23.36 -7.31
C GLN A 300 5.77 -22.31 -6.23
N GLN A 301 5.00 -22.32 -5.13
CA GLN A 301 5.19 -21.40 -4.00
C GLN A 301 6.57 -21.51 -3.37
N LEU A 302 7.15 -22.72 -3.32
CA LEU A 302 8.52 -22.92 -2.87
C LEU A 302 9.53 -22.25 -3.82
N ALA A 303 9.28 -22.27 -5.13
CA ALA A 303 10.15 -21.63 -6.10
C ALA A 303 10.11 -20.10 -5.98
N GLU A 304 8.93 -19.51 -5.86
CA GLU A 304 8.74 -18.07 -5.60
C GLU A 304 9.49 -17.63 -4.33
N ARG A 305 9.34 -18.36 -3.21
CA ARG A 305 10.04 -18.07 -1.95
C ARG A 305 11.56 -18.16 -2.07
N LEU A 306 12.07 -18.97 -2.99
CA LEU A 306 13.49 -19.15 -3.26
C LEU A 306 13.99 -18.24 -4.40
N GLY A 307 13.20 -17.25 -4.82
CA GLY A 307 13.59 -16.26 -5.84
C GLY A 307 13.55 -16.77 -7.28
N GLY A 308 12.84 -17.87 -7.56
CA GLY A 308 12.64 -18.41 -8.91
C GLY A 308 11.36 -17.88 -9.59
N GLU A 309 11.44 -17.51 -10.87
CA GLU A 309 10.28 -17.07 -11.65
C GLU A 309 9.42 -18.28 -12.06
N ILE A 310 8.09 -18.20 -11.93
CA ILE A 310 7.17 -19.28 -12.30
C ILE A 310 6.56 -19.02 -13.67
N VAL A 311 6.63 -20.03 -14.55
CA VAL A 311 6.06 -19.98 -15.89
C VAL A 311 5.14 -21.17 -16.11
N VAL A 312 3.90 -20.90 -16.49
CA VAL A 312 2.92 -21.94 -16.84
C VAL A 312 2.63 -21.86 -18.34
N LEU A 313 2.95 -22.93 -19.07
CA LEU A 313 2.75 -23.05 -20.51
C LEU A 313 1.65 -24.07 -20.79
N ARG A 314 0.78 -23.80 -21.76
CA ARG A 314 -0.26 -24.75 -22.20
C ARG A 314 0.13 -25.36 -23.54
N ALA A 315 0.41 -26.66 -23.55
CA ALA A 315 0.80 -27.36 -24.78
C ALA A 315 0.59 -28.87 -24.67
N GLY A 316 0.36 -29.54 -25.81
CA GLY A 316 0.16 -30.99 -25.86
C GLY A 316 1.44 -31.82 -25.69
N GLU A 317 2.62 -31.22 -25.92
CA GLU A 317 3.91 -31.92 -25.89
C GLU A 317 4.92 -31.21 -24.98
N VAL A 318 5.25 -31.84 -23.84
CA VAL A 318 6.09 -31.24 -22.79
C VAL A 318 7.52 -30.99 -23.24
N ALA A 319 8.19 -31.98 -23.84
CA ALA A 319 9.61 -31.89 -24.19
C ALA A 319 9.89 -30.78 -25.22
N ARG A 320 9.10 -30.75 -26.30
CA ARG A 320 9.22 -29.74 -27.36
C ARG A 320 8.94 -28.33 -26.84
N THR A 321 7.93 -28.19 -25.98
CA THR A 321 7.56 -26.89 -25.37
C THR A 321 8.65 -26.39 -24.43
N LEU A 322 9.22 -27.26 -23.60
CA LEU A 322 10.36 -26.90 -22.74
C LEU A 322 11.59 -26.49 -23.54
N LEU A 323 11.90 -27.17 -24.65
CA LEU A 323 13.03 -26.82 -25.53
C LEU A 323 12.79 -25.54 -26.34
N GLN A 324 11.54 -25.27 -26.72
CA GLN A 324 11.18 -24.02 -27.37
C GLN A 324 11.35 -22.86 -26.38
N HIS A 325 10.78 -23.01 -25.17
CA HIS A 325 10.84 -21.98 -24.14
C HIS A 325 12.27 -21.75 -23.61
N ALA A 326 12.99 -22.84 -23.28
CA ALA A 326 14.33 -23.12 -23.81
C ALA A 326 15.06 -21.97 -24.49
N ARG A 327 14.91 -21.97 -25.81
CA ARG A 327 15.59 -21.10 -26.75
C ARG A 327 15.09 -19.67 -26.68
N GLU A 328 13.77 -19.48 -26.51
CA GLU A 328 13.14 -18.15 -26.36
C GLU A 328 13.74 -17.37 -25.19
N ARG A 329 13.87 -18.01 -24.03
CA ARG A 329 14.45 -17.41 -22.80
C ARG A 329 15.98 -17.54 -22.74
N ARG A 330 16.64 -17.98 -23.82
CA ARG A 330 18.10 -18.24 -23.89
C ARG A 330 18.62 -19.08 -22.72
N ALA A 331 17.88 -20.18 -22.48
CA ALA A 331 18.27 -21.41 -21.78
C ALA A 331 19.76 -21.74 -21.86
N SER A 332 20.54 -21.80 -20.78
CA SER A 332 21.85 -22.49 -20.80
C SER A 332 21.77 -23.89 -20.17
N LEU A 333 20.90 -24.07 -19.17
CA LEU A 333 20.70 -25.32 -18.45
C LEU A 333 19.21 -25.62 -18.28
N VAL A 334 18.82 -26.87 -18.56
CA VAL A 334 17.47 -27.38 -18.31
C VAL A 334 17.53 -28.53 -17.30
N LEU A 335 16.78 -28.41 -16.21
CA LEU A 335 16.74 -29.38 -15.13
C LEU A 335 15.36 -30.05 -15.06
N VAL A 336 15.31 -31.37 -15.03
CA VAL A 336 14.06 -32.15 -14.98
C VAL A 336 14.17 -33.35 -14.03
N GLY A 337 13.04 -33.82 -13.50
CA GLY A 337 12.97 -35.08 -12.76
C GLY A 337 13.03 -36.31 -13.66
N GLN A 338 13.58 -37.41 -13.15
CA GLN A 338 13.43 -38.72 -13.79
C GLN A 338 12.04 -39.30 -13.50
N SER A 339 11.30 -39.64 -14.56
CA SER A 339 9.99 -40.30 -14.47
C SER A 339 10.13 -41.83 -14.36
N ARG A 340 9.26 -42.48 -13.55
CA ARG A 340 9.20 -43.94 -13.33
C ARG A 340 9.45 -44.77 -14.59
N ARG A 341 10.46 -45.65 -14.54
CA ARG A 341 10.79 -46.62 -15.60
C ARG A 341 9.75 -47.75 -15.68
N ARG A 342 8.75 -47.62 -16.54
CA ARG A 342 7.87 -48.75 -16.94
C ARG A 342 8.38 -49.40 -18.22
N TRP A 343 8.43 -50.74 -18.24
CA TRP A 343 9.04 -51.53 -19.32
C TRP A 343 8.43 -51.29 -20.72
N TYR A 344 7.13 -51.00 -20.82
CA TYR A 344 6.47 -50.68 -22.10
C TYR A 344 6.79 -49.28 -22.66
N ARG A 345 7.20 -48.31 -21.81
CA ARG A 345 7.64 -46.98 -22.29
C ARG A 345 9.05 -47.01 -22.92
N ARG A 346 9.77 -48.13 -22.78
CA ARG A 346 11.05 -48.38 -23.48
C ARG A 346 10.85 -48.61 -24.98
N ALA A 347 9.71 -49.16 -25.39
CA ALA A 347 9.41 -49.45 -26.79
C ALA A 347 8.96 -48.20 -27.60
N PHE A 348 8.46 -47.14 -26.95
CA PHE A 348 7.92 -45.93 -27.60
C PHE A 348 8.68 -44.63 -27.26
N GLY A 349 10.01 -44.71 -27.11
CA GLY A 349 10.87 -43.53 -27.18
C GLY A 349 11.14 -42.76 -25.88
N GLY A 350 11.39 -43.45 -24.76
CA GLY A 350 12.09 -42.90 -23.58
C GLY A 350 11.30 -41.87 -22.74
N GLY A 351 11.73 -41.65 -21.49
CA GLY A 351 11.16 -40.64 -20.58
C GLY A 351 11.48 -39.20 -21.00
N LEU A 352 10.93 -38.20 -20.30
CA LEU A 352 11.10 -36.76 -20.60
C LEU A 352 12.57 -36.37 -20.79
N ALA A 353 13.45 -36.74 -19.85
CA ALA A 353 14.89 -36.49 -19.94
C ALA A 353 15.53 -37.09 -21.20
N GLY A 354 15.13 -38.29 -21.61
CA GLY A 354 15.66 -38.94 -22.83
C GLY A 354 15.16 -38.32 -24.14
N ARG A 355 14.00 -37.65 -24.12
CA ARG A 355 13.53 -36.84 -25.27
C ARG A 355 14.28 -35.52 -25.34
N LEU A 356 14.42 -34.83 -24.20
CA LEU A 356 15.21 -33.61 -24.11
C LEU A 356 16.65 -33.83 -24.57
N LEU A 357 17.31 -34.93 -24.17
CA LEU A 357 18.69 -35.24 -24.57
C LEU A 357 18.84 -35.52 -26.07
N ARG A 358 17.81 -36.01 -26.76
CA ARG A 358 17.85 -36.26 -28.21
C ARG A 358 17.66 -34.98 -29.02
N ASP A 359 16.74 -34.10 -28.58
CA ASP A 359 16.29 -32.95 -29.38
C ASP A 359 16.91 -31.62 -28.90
N GLY A 360 17.58 -31.60 -27.75
CA GLY A 360 18.16 -30.43 -27.07
C GLY A 360 19.61 -30.13 -27.44
N GLN A 361 19.91 -29.97 -28.73
CA GLN A 361 21.26 -29.59 -29.17
C GLN A 361 21.67 -28.21 -28.61
N GLY A 362 22.85 -28.13 -27.98
CA GLY A 362 23.42 -26.90 -27.41
C GLY A 362 22.93 -26.51 -26.01
N LEU A 363 22.08 -27.33 -25.38
CA LEU A 363 21.59 -27.13 -24.01
C LEU A 363 22.21 -28.16 -23.06
N GLU A 364 22.66 -27.72 -21.89
CA GLU A 364 23.00 -28.67 -20.81
C GLU A 364 21.69 -29.20 -20.21
N ILE A 365 21.56 -30.53 -20.08
CA ILE A 365 20.37 -31.16 -19.52
C ILE A 365 20.77 -31.98 -18.30
N SER A 366 20.23 -31.60 -17.14
CA SER A 366 20.46 -32.28 -15.87
C SER A 366 19.19 -33.00 -15.42
N ALA A 367 19.31 -34.29 -15.11
CA ALA A 367 18.21 -35.11 -14.64
C ALA A 367 18.46 -35.57 -13.20
N LEU A 368 17.57 -35.19 -12.27
CA LEU A 368 17.67 -35.62 -10.87
C LEU A 368 17.04 -37.01 -10.70
N ASP A 369 17.79 -37.95 -10.10
CA ASP A 369 17.30 -39.27 -9.71
C ASP A 369 16.75 -39.26 -8.28
N SER A 370 15.87 -40.20 -7.92
CA SER A 370 15.19 -40.21 -6.61
C SER A 370 15.16 -41.60 -5.96
N GLU A 371 15.76 -41.71 -4.77
CA GLU A 371 15.65 -42.89 -3.89
C GLU A 371 14.24 -43.16 -3.32
N ALA A 372 13.27 -42.25 -3.52
CA ALA A 372 11.88 -42.42 -3.05
C ALA A 372 11.04 -43.42 -3.89
N ASP A 373 11.67 -44.17 -4.80
CA ASP A 373 11.05 -45.07 -5.77
C ASP A 373 10.39 -46.34 -5.19
N LEU A 374 10.35 -46.49 -3.86
CA LEU A 374 9.85 -47.71 -3.17
C LEU A 374 8.39 -47.63 -2.67
N ARG A 375 7.67 -46.51 -2.79
CA ARG A 375 6.27 -46.40 -2.31
C ARG A 375 5.23 -46.71 -3.40
N PRO A 376 4.20 -47.55 -3.13
CA PRO A 376 3.14 -47.84 -4.09
C PRO A 376 2.32 -46.59 -4.42
N ALA A 377 1.81 -46.51 -5.66
CA ALA A 377 1.04 -45.36 -6.14
C ALA A 377 -0.29 -45.18 -5.38
N GLU A 378 -0.67 -43.94 -5.09
CA GLU A 378 -2.00 -43.62 -4.58
C GLU A 378 -3.11 -44.06 -5.56
N PRO A 379 -4.26 -44.54 -5.05
CA PRO A 379 -5.39 -44.92 -5.89
C PRO A 379 -5.95 -43.68 -6.60
N ARG A 380 -6.18 -43.81 -7.92
CA ARG A 380 -6.85 -42.77 -8.71
C ARG A 380 -8.29 -42.58 -8.22
N PRO A 381 -8.84 -41.35 -8.23
CA PRO A 381 -10.23 -41.12 -7.89
C PRO A 381 -11.13 -41.98 -8.80
N ARG A 382 -11.99 -42.80 -8.18
CA ARG A 382 -13.02 -43.58 -8.88
C ARG A 382 -14.21 -42.65 -9.12
N TYR A 383 -14.48 -42.34 -10.38
CA TYR A 383 -15.68 -41.61 -10.74
C TYR A 383 -16.91 -42.52 -10.65
N PRO A 384 -18.07 -42.02 -10.21
CA PRO A 384 -19.30 -42.80 -10.18
C PRO A 384 -19.68 -43.22 -11.61
N VAL A 385 -19.99 -44.51 -11.77
CA VAL A 385 -20.45 -45.07 -13.04
C VAL A 385 -21.87 -44.55 -13.30
N VAL A 386 -22.05 -43.77 -14.37
CA VAL A 386 -23.37 -43.27 -14.78
C VAL A 386 -24.08 -44.37 -15.57
N TRP A 387 -24.90 -45.17 -14.90
CA TRP A 387 -25.58 -46.34 -15.48
C TRP A 387 -26.49 -46.01 -16.68
N ASN A 388 -27.04 -44.79 -16.74
CA ASN A 388 -27.89 -44.34 -17.85
C ASN A 388 -27.17 -44.38 -19.20
N ASP A 389 -25.87 -44.09 -19.23
CA ASP A 389 -25.09 -44.09 -20.46
C ASP A 389 -24.91 -45.53 -21.02
N TYR A 390 -24.79 -46.51 -20.12
CA TYR A 390 -24.69 -47.92 -20.48
C TYR A 390 -26.03 -48.48 -20.96
N LEU A 391 -27.14 -48.04 -20.35
CA LEU A 391 -28.48 -48.38 -20.83
C LEU A 391 -28.72 -47.83 -22.24
N LEU A 392 -28.29 -46.59 -22.50
CA LEU A 392 -28.37 -45.96 -23.81
C LEU A 392 -27.56 -46.72 -24.88
N ALA A 393 -26.38 -47.23 -24.54
CA ALA A 393 -25.56 -48.08 -25.41
C ALA A 393 -26.28 -49.38 -25.83
N LEU A 394 -26.92 -50.06 -24.88
CA LEU A 394 -27.67 -51.28 -25.16
C LEU A 394 -28.93 -51.00 -26.00
N LEU A 395 -29.67 -49.94 -25.66
CA LEU A 395 -30.90 -49.57 -26.38
C LEU A 395 -30.60 -49.14 -27.82
N ALA A 396 -29.53 -48.37 -28.04
CA ALA A 396 -29.07 -47.99 -29.37
C ALA A 396 -28.67 -49.22 -30.20
N THR A 397 -27.99 -50.21 -29.60
CA THR A 397 -27.62 -51.47 -30.27
C THR A 397 -28.85 -52.29 -30.66
N ALA A 398 -29.84 -52.40 -29.76
CA ALA A 398 -31.08 -53.13 -30.05
C ALA A 398 -31.88 -52.47 -31.17
N LEU A 399 -31.99 -51.13 -31.15
CA LEU A 399 -32.71 -50.37 -32.16
C LEU A 399 -32.01 -50.44 -33.53
N ALA A 400 -30.68 -50.41 -33.54
CA ALA A 400 -29.88 -50.63 -34.75
C ALA A 400 -30.07 -52.03 -35.32
N SER A 401 -30.14 -53.05 -34.48
CA SER A 401 -30.37 -54.44 -34.90
C SER A 401 -31.75 -54.60 -35.54
N GLY A 402 -32.79 -54.03 -34.94
CA GLY A 402 -34.15 -54.04 -35.50
C GLY A 402 -34.24 -53.29 -36.83
N LEU A 403 -33.63 -52.10 -36.91
CA LEU A 403 -33.59 -51.31 -38.15
C LEU A 403 -32.81 -52.04 -39.26
N ALA A 404 -31.66 -52.61 -38.94
CA ALA A 404 -30.84 -53.40 -39.86
C ALA A 404 -31.60 -54.62 -40.38
N TRP A 405 -32.39 -55.29 -39.53
CA TRP A 405 -33.20 -56.44 -39.92
C TRP A 405 -34.32 -56.07 -40.90
N ILE A 406 -35.02 -54.96 -40.64
CA ILE A 406 -36.05 -54.42 -41.55
C ILE A 406 -35.43 -54.02 -42.89
N VAL A 407 -34.31 -53.31 -42.85
CA VAL A 407 -33.62 -52.83 -44.06
C VAL A 407 -33.09 -53.99 -44.89
N ALA A 408 -32.49 -55.02 -44.26
CA ALA A 408 -32.00 -56.21 -44.95
C ALA A 408 -33.12 -57.01 -45.64
N HIS A 409 -34.37 -56.89 -45.15
CA HIS A 409 -35.52 -57.54 -45.77
C HIS A 409 -36.14 -56.73 -46.93
N LEU A 410 -35.86 -55.43 -46.99
CA LEU A 410 -36.43 -54.50 -47.98
C LEU A 410 -35.43 -54.09 -49.09
N LEU A 411 -34.13 -54.11 -48.79
CA LEU A 411 -33.05 -53.64 -49.66
C LEU A 411 -31.85 -54.60 -49.58
N GLU A 412 -31.34 -55.04 -50.74
CA GLU A 412 -30.07 -55.77 -50.83
C GLU A 412 -28.89 -54.81 -50.68
N LEU A 413 -28.65 -54.33 -49.45
CA LEU A 413 -27.51 -53.46 -49.16
C LEU A 413 -26.22 -54.28 -49.00
N PRO A 414 -25.14 -53.93 -49.72
CA PRO A 414 -23.84 -54.58 -49.53
C PRO A 414 -23.23 -54.39 -48.14
N ASN A 415 -23.60 -53.31 -47.42
CA ASN A 415 -22.92 -52.87 -46.20
C ASN A 415 -23.92 -52.49 -45.07
N ILE A 416 -24.58 -53.50 -44.49
CA ILE A 416 -25.51 -53.32 -43.35
C ILE A 416 -24.78 -52.81 -42.09
N SER A 417 -23.46 -53.00 -42.00
CA SER A 417 -22.60 -52.53 -40.89
C SER A 417 -22.66 -51.01 -40.64
N LEU A 418 -23.05 -50.20 -41.63
CA LEU A 418 -23.19 -48.75 -41.49
C LEU A 418 -24.31 -48.34 -40.50
N VAL A 419 -25.36 -49.15 -40.36
CA VAL A 419 -26.45 -48.90 -39.40
C VAL A 419 -25.93 -49.00 -37.96
N PHE A 420 -25.12 -50.02 -37.70
CA PHE A 420 -24.45 -50.23 -36.42
C PHE A 420 -23.40 -49.14 -36.15
N LEU A 421 -22.66 -48.71 -37.18
CA LEU A 421 -21.72 -47.59 -37.05
C LEU A 421 -22.41 -46.32 -36.55
N MET A 422 -23.60 -46.02 -37.08
CA MET A 422 -24.35 -44.82 -36.71
C MET A 422 -24.84 -44.87 -35.26
N ALA A 423 -25.23 -46.04 -34.75
CA ALA A 423 -25.58 -46.23 -33.35
C ALA A 423 -24.37 -46.01 -32.43
N VAL A 424 -23.22 -46.59 -32.78
CA VAL A 424 -21.96 -46.39 -32.05
C VAL A 424 -21.56 -44.92 -32.03
N LEU A 425 -21.69 -44.21 -33.15
CA LEU A 425 -21.40 -42.78 -33.25
C LEU A 425 -22.31 -41.95 -32.33
N LEU A 426 -23.62 -42.22 -32.35
CA LEU A 426 -24.60 -41.49 -31.54
C LEU A 426 -24.34 -41.67 -30.04
N VAL A 427 -24.00 -42.88 -29.62
CA VAL A 427 -23.62 -43.18 -28.23
C VAL A 427 -22.30 -42.51 -27.89
N ALA A 428 -21.30 -42.56 -28.77
CA ALA A 428 -19.98 -41.95 -28.54
C ALA A 428 -20.00 -40.42 -28.42
N VAL A 429 -20.96 -39.74 -29.07
CA VAL A 429 -21.13 -38.28 -28.92
C VAL A 429 -21.85 -37.91 -27.62
N ARG A 430 -22.78 -38.74 -27.15
CA ARG A 430 -23.61 -38.42 -25.96
C ARG A 430 -23.05 -38.95 -24.65
N SER A 431 -22.20 -39.98 -24.68
CA SER A 431 -21.72 -40.68 -23.50
C SER A 431 -20.20 -40.70 -23.41
N SER A 432 -19.67 -41.31 -22.34
CA SER A 432 -18.23 -41.48 -22.16
C SER A 432 -17.67 -42.63 -23.02
N LEU A 433 -16.33 -42.74 -23.08
CA LEU A 433 -15.62 -43.75 -23.90
C LEU A 433 -16.07 -45.20 -23.59
N MET A 434 -16.35 -45.51 -22.33
CA MET A 434 -16.65 -46.88 -21.90
C MET A 434 -18.03 -47.38 -22.40
N PRO A 435 -19.14 -46.63 -22.24
CA PRO A 435 -20.42 -46.94 -22.89
C PRO A 435 -20.33 -47.02 -24.42
N ALA A 436 -19.55 -46.14 -25.06
CA ALA A 436 -19.33 -46.19 -26.51
C ALA A 436 -18.59 -47.46 -26.96
N LEU A 437 -17.57 -47.88 -26.20
CA LEU A 437 -16.85 -49.14 -26.43
C LEU A 437 -17.78 -50.35 -26.24
N LEU A 438 -18.62 -50.33 -25.20
CA LEU A 438 -19.63 -51.37 -24.98
C LEU A 438 -20.63 -51.41 -26.13
N CYS A 439 -21.11 -50.26 -26.62
CA CYS A 439 -21.97 -50.16 -27.79
C CYS A 439 -21.31 -50.76 -29.04
N ALA A 440 -20.02 -50.48 -29.26
CA ALA A 440 -19.26 -51.00 -30.40
C ALA A 440 -19.10 -52.52 -30.35
N VAL A 441 -18.76 -53.07 -29.19
CA VAL A 441 -18.64 -54.53 -28.98
C VAL A 441 -20.01 -55.20 -29.13
N ALA A 442 -21.05 -54.65 -28.49
CA ALA A 442 -22.41 -55.20 -28.58
C ALA A 442 -22.95 -55.12 -30.02
N SER A 443 -22.69 -54.02 -30.73
CA SER A 443 -23.08 -53.84 -32.13
C SER A 443 -22.33 -54.79 -33.07
N PHE A 444 -21.05 -55.05 -32.83
CA PHE A 444 -20.30 -56.06 -33.57
C PHE A 444 -20.86 -57.47 -33.34
N LEU A 445 -21.09 -57.85 -32.08
CA LEU A 445 -21.65 -59.16 -31.75
C LEU A 445 -23.05 -59.36 -32.35
N ALA A 446 -23.89 -58.33 -32.33
CA ALA A 446 -25.21 -58.38 -32.96
C ALA A 446 -25.10 -58.49 -34.49
N TYR A 447 -24.16 -57.76 -35.10
CA TYR A 447 -23.91 -57.81 -36.54
C TYR A 447 -23.40 -59.20 -36.99
N ASP A 448 -22.40 -59.74 -36.29
CA ASP A 448 -21.81 -61.07 -36.54
C ASP A 448 -22.88 -62.17 -36.41
N PHE A 449 -23.65 -62.14 -35.31
CA PHE A 449 -24.67 -63.14 -35.05
C PHE A 449 -25.84 -63.12 -36.04
N LEU A 450 -26.28 -61.95 -36.51
CA LEU A 450 -27.51 -61.81 -37.31
C LEU A 450 -27.29 -61.79 -38.83
N PHE A 451 -26.16 -61.24 -39.30
CA PHE A 451 -26.00 -60.90 -40.73
C PHE A 451 -24.81 -61.59 -41.42
N ILE A 452 -23.86 -62.17 -40.68
CA ILE A 452 -22.69 -62.85 -41.27
C ILE A 452 -23.00 -64.36 -41.41
N PRO A 453 -22.84 -64.97 -42.61
CA PRO A 453 -23.04 -66.41 -42.77
C PRO A 453 -21.89 -67.24 -42.14
N PRO A 454 -22.18 -68.34 -41.41
CA PRO A 454 -23.49 -68.89 -41.08
C PRO A 454 -24.24 -68.05 -40.03
N HIS A 455 -25.48 -67.68 -40.34
CA HIS A 455 -26.33 -66.88 -39.45
C HIS A 455 -26.62 -67.61 -38.13
N PHE A 456 -26.79 -66.84 -37.06
CA PHE A 456 -26.97 -67.30 -35.68
C PHE A 456 -25.77 -68.07 -35.09
N SER A 457 -24.55 -67.77 -35.56
CA SER A 457 -23.30 -68.35 -35.07
C SER A 457 -22.24 -67.27 -34.92
N PHE A 458 -21.39 -67.36 -33.88
CA PHE A 458 -20.28 -66.43 -33.64
C PHE A 458 -18.97 -66.86 -34.33
N ALA A 459 -19.08 -67.43 -35.53
CA ALA A 459 -17.96 -68.09 -36.18
C ALA A 459 -17.23 -67.13 -37.14
N ILE A 460 -16.18 -66.47 -36.62
CA ILE A 460 -15.34 -65.53 -37.38
C ILE A 460 -14.46 -66.33 -38.35
N HIS A 461 -14.87 -66.42 -39.61
CA HIS A 461 -14.14 -67.16 -40.64
C HIS A 461 -13.41 -66.27 -41.65
N ARG A 462 -13.80 -64.99 -41.80
CA ARG A 462 -13.25 -64.08 -42.82
C ARG A 462 -12.44 -62.94 -42.19
N HIS A 463 -11.36 -62.56 -42.86
CA HIS A 463 -10.51 -61.43 -42.45
C HIS A 463 -11.26 -60.08 -42.49
N GLU A 464 -12.34 -59.99 -43.26
CA GLU A 464 -13.21 -58.81 -43.40
C GLU A 464 -13.99 -58.48 -42.11
N ASP A 465 -14.32 -59.50 -41.31
CA ASP A 465 -15.13 -59.35 -40.09
C ASP A 465 -14.29 -58.72 -38.96
N LEU A 466 -13.01 -59.12 -38.87
CA LEU A 466 -12.01 -58.52 -37.99
C LEU A 466 -11.75 -57.04 -38.31
N LEU A 467 -11.77 -56.68 -39.59
CA LEU A 467 -11.63 -55.28 -40.02
C LEU A 467 -12.84 -54.43 -39.58
N SER A 468 -14.05 -55.00 -39.61
CA SER A 468 -15.28 -54.31 -39.16
C SER A 468 -15.25 -54.06 -37.65
N LEU A 469 -14.83 -55.03 -36.84
CA LEU A 469 -14.63 -54.83 -35.39
C LEU A 469 -13.58 -53.76 -35.11
N ALA A 470 -12.44 -53.82 -35.80
CA ALA A 470 -11.38 -52.82 -35.65
C ALA A 470 -11.89 -51.41 -36.01
N PHE A 471 -12.72 -51.29 -37.05
CA PHE A 471 -13.31 -50.02 -37.47
C PHE A 471 -14.33 -49.48 -36.44
N PHE A 472 -15.20 -50.33 -35.88
CA PHE A 472 -16.12 -49.90 -34.82
C PHE A 472 -15.39 -49.46 -33.56
N LEU A 473 -14.36 -50.21 -33.13
CA LEU A 473 -13.54 -49.83 -31.98
C LEU A 473 -12.75 -48.54 -32.23
N PHE A 474 -12.22 -48.36 -33.45
CA PHE A 474 -11.56 -47.13 -33.87
C PHE A 474 -12.50 -45.94 -33.85
N MET A 475 -13.71 -46.08 -34.40
CA MET A 475 -14.71 -45.01 -34.45
C MET A 475 -15.27 -44.65 -33.06
N ALA A 476 -15.50 -45.64 -32.20
CA ALA A 476 -15.84 -45.42 -30.80
C ALA A 476 -14.72 -44.70 -30.04
N GLY A 477 -13.47 -45.10 -30.26
CA GLY A 477 -12.28 -44.48 -29.66
C GLY A 477 -12.07 -43.03 -30.10
N LEU A 478 -12.15 -42.77 -31.41
CA LEU A 478 -11.97 -41.45 -32.01
C LEU A 478 -13.06 -40.47 -31.53
N THR A 479 -14.32 -40.89 -31.64
CA THR A 479 -15.47 -40.04 -31.32
C THR A 479 -15.61 -39.85 -29.80
N GLY A 480 -15.41 -40.91 -29.02
CA GLY A 480 -15.46 -40.83 -27.56
C GLY A 480 -14.33 -39.97 -26.97
N ASN A 481 -13.14 -39.96 -27.59
CA ASN A 481 -12.06 -39.06 -27.18
C ASN A 481 -12.40 -37.60 -27.48
N LEU A 482 -12.94 -37.32 -28.66
CA LEU A 482 -13.33 -35.98 -29.09
C LEU A 482 -14.45 -35.41 -28.21
N ALA A 483 -15.50 -36.20 -27.94
CA ALA A 483 -16.61 -35.81 -27.09
C ALA A 483 -16.15 -35.56 -25.64
N ALA A 484 -15.33 -36.46 -25.08
CA ALA A 484 -14.75 -36.27 -23.75
C ALA A 484 -13.82 -35.05 -23.67
N ARG A 485 -13.17 -34.66 -24.78
CA ARG A 485 -12.34 -33.46 -24.84
C ARG A 485 -13.20 -32.18 -24.91
N GLN A 486 -14.24 -32.16 -25.74
CA GLN A 486 -15.16 -31.03 -25.84
C GLN A 486 -15.89 -30.77 -24.52
N ARG A 487 -16.36 -31.82 -23.84
CA ARG A 487 -17.06 -31.69 -22.55
C ARG A 487 -16.16 -31.10 -21.47
N ARG A 488 -14.90 -31.56 -21.40
CA ARG A 488 -13.88 -30.99 -20.51
C ARG A 488 -13.59 -29.52 -20.79
N GLN A 489 -13.62 -29.10 -22.06
CA GLN A 489 -13.46 -27.69 -22.42
C GLN A 489 -14.66 -26.84 -21.99
N LEU A 490 -15.89 -27.35 -22.18
CA LEU A 490 -17.11 -26.64 -21.77
C LEU A 490 -17.23 -26.50 -20.25
N GLU A 491 -16.90 -27.55 -19.49
CA GLU A 491 -16.89 -27.50 -18.02
C GLU A 491 -15.85 -26.49 -17.52
N ALA A 492 -14.62 -26.53 -18.04
CA ALA A 492 -13.58 -25.56 -17.66
C ALA A 492 -13.96 -24.11 -18.00
N LEU A 493 -14.65 -23.88 -19.13
CA LEU A 493 -15.13 -22.54 -19.51
C LEU A 493 -16.23 -22.05 -18.56
N ARG A 494 -17.14 -22.94 -18.13
CA ARG A 494 -18.20 -22.59 -17.17
C ARG A 494 -17.63 -22.23 -15.81
N ASP A 495 -16.71 -23.04 -15.28
CA ASP A 495 -16.05 -22.76 -13.99
C ASP A 495 -15.35 -21.39 -14.03
N THR A 496 -14.65 -21.10 -15.13
CA THR A 496 -13.98 -19.79 -15.31
C THR A 496 -14.98 -18.63 -15.41
N GLN A 497 -16.12 -18.84 -16.08
CA GLN A 497 -17.16 -17.82 -16.22
C GLN A 497 -17.82 -17.50 -14.87
N GLU A 498 -18.11 -18.51 -14.05
CA GLU A 498 -18.65 -18.31 -12.71
C GLU A 498 -17.68 -17.50 -11.83
N GLU A 499 -16.39 -17.89 -11.79
CA GLU A 499 -15.36 -17.15 -11.04
C GLU A 499 -15.24 -15.69 -11.51
N THR A 500 -15.25 -15.46 -12.82
CA THR A 500 -15.16 -14.10 -13.39
C THR A 500 -16.39 -13.25 -13.06
N SER A 501 -17.58 -13.85 -13.06
CA SER A 501 -18.83 -13.14 -12.75
C SER A 501 -18.87 -12.66 -11.30
N LEU A 502 -18.40 -13.49 -10.35
CA LEU A 502 -18.30 -13.14 -8.93
C LEU A 502 -17.33 -11.98 -8.69
N LEU A 503 -16.18 -11.98 -9.37
CA LEU A 503 -15.19 -10.89 -9.31
C LEU A 503 -15.76 -9.57 -9.83
N LEU A 504 -16.45 -9.59 -10.98
CA LEU A 504 -17.03 -8.40 -11.59
C LEU A 504 -18.18 -7.83 -10.74
N GLU A 505 -19.02 -8.69 -10.15
CA GLU A 505 -20.10 -8.25 -9.28
C GLU A 505 -19.56 -7.57 -8.02
N LEU A 506 -18.56 -8.17 -7.36
CA LEU A 506 -17.92 -7.57 -6.19
C LEU A 506 -17.26 -6.23 -6.56
N SER A 507 -16.48 -6.18 -7.64
CA SER A 507 -15.84 -4.95 -8.12
C SER A 507 -16.86 -3.83 -8.37
N ARG A 508 -18.02 -4.14 -8.97
CA ARG A 508 -19.09 -3.17 -9.19
C ARG A 508 -19.68 -2.64 -7.87
N LYS A 509 -19.97 -3.52 -6.90
CA LYS A 509 -20.47 -3.12 -5.57
C LYS A 509 -19.46 -2.23 -4.83
N LEU A 510 -18.18 -2.60 -4.87
CA LEU A 510 -17.09 -1.84 -4.25
C LEU A 510 -16.85 -0.48 -4.90
N THR A 511 -17.06 -0.36 -6.21
CA THR A 511 -16.90 0.92 -6.92
C THR A 511 -17.95 1.94 -6.49
N ALA A 512 -19.16 1.49 -6.13
CA ALA A 512 -20.23 2.36 -5.63
C ALA A 512 -20.07 2.77 -4.16
N ALA A 513 -19.26 2.06 -3.38
CA ALA A 513 -19.04 2.35 -1.97
C ALA A 513 -18.08 3.54 -1.78
N THR A 514 -18.56 4.58 -1.11
CA THR A 514 -17.84 5.85 -0.90
C THR A 514 -17.05 5.91 0.41
N ASP A 515 -17.46 5.14 1.41
CA ASP A 515 -16.86 5.13 2.75
C ASP A 515 -16.47 3.72 3.20
N ARG A 516 -15.70 3.62 4.29
CA ARG A 516 -15.21 2.33 4.81
C ARG A 516 -16.35 1.39 5.18
N GLN A 517 -17.43 1.91 5.77
CA GLN A 517 -18.57 1.10 6.22
C GLN A 517 -19.32 0.49 5.03
N ALA A 518 -19.54 1.26 3.96
CA ALA A 518 -20.17 0.80 2.74
C ALA A 518 -19.33 -0.28 2.03
N VAL A 519 -18.01 -0.14 2.03
CA VAL A 519 -17.09 -1.17 1.49
C VAL A 519 -17.22 -2.47 2.26
N LEU A 520 -17.21 -2.40 3.59
CA LEU A 520 -17.33 -3.57 4.47
C LEU A 520 -18.72 -4.23 4.40
N ALA A 521 -19.78 -3.43 4.29
CA ALA A 521 -21.15 -3.92 4.11
C ALA A 521 -21.32 -4.66 2.77
N ALA A 522 -20.77 -4.09 1.69
CA ALA A 522 -20.75 -4.74 0.38
C ALA A 522 -19.98 -6.06 0.39
N ALA A 523 -18.86 -6.12 1.13
CA ALA A 523 -18.08 -7.32 1.35
C ALA A 523 -18.90 -8.40 2.08
N ALA A 524 -19.48 -8.05 3.23
CA ALA A 524 -20.29 -8.98 4.03
C ALA A 524 -21.45 -9.55 3.21
N GLN A 525 -22.17 -8.71 2.48
CA GLN A 525 -23.28 -9.16 1.65
C GLN A 525 -22.84 -10.15 0.56
N GLN A 526 -21.63 -10.00 0.02
CA GLN A 526 -21.09 -10.95 -0.97
C GLN A 526 -20.72 -12.31 -0.35
N PHE A 527 -20.28 -12.30 0.90
CA PHE A 527 -19.86 -13.50 1.61
C PHE A 527 -21.01 -14.23 2.31
N ASP A 528 -22.12 -13.56 2.60
CA ASP A 528 -23.33 -14.17 3.19
C ASP A 528 -23.95 -15.27 2.30
N ASP A 529 -23.74 -15.21 0.98
CA ASP A 529 -24.20 -16.24 0.05
C ASP A 529 -23.48 -17.59 0.24
N TRP A 530 -22.36 -17.61 0.97
CA TRP A 530 -21.50 -18.78 1.10
C TRP A 530 -21.86 -19.61 2.32
N LYS A 531 -22.87 -20.48 2.18
CA LYS A 531 -23.42 -21.30 3.28
C LYS A 531 -22.47 -22.30 3.93
N ASP A 532 -21.33 -22.59 3.31
CA ASP A 532 -20.39 -23.63 3.75
C ASP A 532 -19.27 -23.08 4.66
N VAL A 533 -19.17 -21.74 4.79
CA VAL A 533 -18.10 -21.05 5.51
C VAL A 533 -18.63 -19.87 6.33
N GLU A 534 -18.03 -19.64 7.50
CA GLU A 534 -18.16 -18.39 8.24
C GLU A 534 -17.08 -17.41 7.73
N VAL A 535 -17.45 -16.15 7.48
CA VAL A 535 -16.53 -15.09 7.07
C VAL A 535 -16.61 -13.92 8.05
N CYS A 536 -15.47 -13.34 8.40
CA CYS A 536 -15.39 -12.13 9.20
C CYS A 536 -14.30 -11.18 8.66
N LEU A 537 -14.54 -9.89 8.82
CA LEU A 537 -13.57 -8.83 8.52
C LEU A 537 -13.20 -8.14 9.82
N LEU A 538 -11.92 -8.16 10.16
CA LEU A 538 -11.37 -7.55 11.36
C LEU A 538 -10.63 -6.26 11.00
N GLY A 539 -10.90 -5.21 11.78
CA GLY A 539 -10.09 -3.99 11.83
C GLY A 539 -9.46 -3.82 13.21
N GLN A 540 -8.44 -2.98 13.28
CA GLN A 540 -7.77 -2.65 14.54
C GLN A 540 -8.13 -1.24 14.97
N VAL A 541 -8.69 -1.09 16.17
CA VAL A 541 -8.98 0.22 16.79
C VAL A 541 -8.21 0.29 18.09
N ASN A 542 -7.30 1.27 18.23
CA ASN A 542 -6.42 1.43 19.40
C ASN A 542 -5.63 0.17 19.80
N GLY A 543 -5.26 -0.65 18.83
CA GLY A 543 -4.51 -1.89 19.07
C GLY A 543 -5.39 -3.13 19.34
N GLU A 544 -6.70 -2.97 19.53
CA GLU A 544 -7.63 -4.09 19.76
C GLU A 544 -8.36 -4.52 18.49
N TRP A 545 -8.54 -5.83 18.33
CA TRP A 545 -9.32 -6.40 17.24
C TRP A 545 -10.81 -6.18 17.42
N LYS A 546 -11.42 -5.52 16.43
CA LYS A 546 -12.86 -5.36 16.33
C LYS A 546 -13.37 -5.99 15.05
N THR A 547 -14.41 -6.80 15.14
CA THR A 547 -15.13 -7.28 13.97
C THR A 547 -15.92 -6.12 13.37
N GLU A 548 -15.54 -5.72 12.16
CA GLU A 548 -16.21 -4.61 11.47
C GLU A 548 -17.34 -5.11 10.56
N ALA A 549 -17.22 -6.35 10.04
CA ALA A 549 -18.26 -6.97 9.22
C ALA A 549 -18.19 -8.51 9.27
N GLY A 550 -19.32 -9.17 8.97
CA GLY A 550 -19.46 -10.64 9.01
C GLY A 550 -19.80 -11.20 10.40
N VAL A 551 -19.45 -12.47 10.64
CA VAL A 551 -19.82 -13.19 11.87
C VAL A 551 -19.10 -12.57 13.08
N GLN A 552 -19.88 -12.04 14.03
CA GLN A 552 -19.33 -11.54 15.30
C GLN A 552 -19.07 -12.70 16.26
N ARG A 553 -17.80 -12.97 16.54
CA ARG A 553 -17.37 -14.01 17.49
C ARG A 553 -16.15 -13.56 18.26
N GLN A 554 -16.10 -13.89 19.55
CA GLN A 554 -14.88 -13.71 20.33
C GLN A 554 -13.83 -14.71 19.84
N LEU A 555 -12.66 -14.18 19.48
CA LEU A 555 -11.50 -14.95 19.05
C LEU A 555 -10.87 -15.64 20.27
N ALA A 556 -10.57 -16.92 20.14
CA ALA A 556 -9.75 -17.62 21.14
C ALA A 556 -8.30 -17.09 21.11
N ASP A 557 -7.52 -17.29 22.18
CA ASP A 557 -6.15 -16.77 22.27
C ASP A 557 -5.25 -17.22 21.11
N GLN A 558 -5.37 -18.48 20.68
CA GLN A 558 -4.64 -19.00 19.53
C GLN A 558 -5.05 -18.33 18.20
N GLU A 559 -6.33 -18.00 18.07
CA GLU A 559 -6.89 -17.34 16.87
C GLU A 559 -6.46 -15.87 16.82
N ARG A 560 -6.37 -15.20 17.97
CA ARG A 560 -5.81 -13.84 18.11
C ARG A 560 -4.33 -13.81 17.73
N VAL A 561 -3.52 -14.71 18.27
CA VAL A 561 -2.08 -14.77 17.94
C VAL A 561 -1.87 -15.01 16.44
N ALA A 562 -2.71 -15.82 15.79
CA ALA A 562 -2.67 -16.02 14.35
C ALA A 562 -3.08 -14.75 13.57
N ALA A 563 -4.09 -14.02 14.03
CA ALA A 563 -4.50 -12.74 13.43
C ALA A 563 -3.42 -11.66 13.60
N ASP A 564 -2.84 -11.51 14.80
CA ASP A 564 -1.74 -10.60 15.09
C ASP A 564 -0.52 -10.87 14.21
N TRP A 565 -0.17 -12.15 14.05
CA TRP A 565 0.92 -12.55 13.17
C TRP A 565 0.63 -12.15 11.72
N ALA A 566 -0.58 -12.45 11.23
CA ALA A 566 -0.98 -12.18 9.85
C ALA A 566 -0.97 -10.68 9.53
N TRP A 567 -1.37 -9.85 10.49
CA TRP A 567 -1.28 -8.40 10.42
C TRP A 567 0.17 -7.92 10.39
N ALA A 568 1.00 -8.36 11.35
CA ALA A 568 2.37 -7.86 11.49
C ALA A 568 3.31 -8.25 10.33
N HIS A 569 3.07 -9.38 9.66
CA HIS A 569 3.97 -9.93 8.64
C HIS A 569 3.38 -9.92 7.22
N ASP A 570 2.18 -9.37 7.04
CA ASP A 570 1.47 -9.31 5.76
C ASP A 570 1.44 -10.67 5.02
N GLN A 571 1.14 -11.74 5.76
CA GLN A 571 1.17 -13.11 5.26
C GLN A 571 0.02 -13.95 5.86
N PRO A 572 -0.48 -14.98 5.16
CA PRO A 572 -1.59 -15.78 5.66
C PRO A 572 -1.21 -16.68 6.84
N ALA A 573 -2.10 -16.78 7.84
CA ALA A 573 -1.92 -17.60 9.03
C ALA A 573 -3.22 -18.37 9.40
N GLY A 574 -3.11 -19.35 10.31
CA GLY A 574 -4.28 -20.08 10.81
C GLY A 574 -4.58 -21.39 10.06
N LEU A 575 -5.85 -21.79 10.05
CA LEU A 575 -6.29 -23.13 9.64
C LEU A 575 -5.78 -23.53 8.25
N GLY A 576 -4.91 -24.54 8.23
CA GLY A 576 -4.32 -25.13 7.04
C GLY A 576 -3.25 -24.28 6.34
N THR A 577 -2.60 -23.36 7.05
CA THR A 577 -1.30 -22.78 6.65
C THR A 577 -0.15 -23.48 7.38
N GLY A 578 1.10 -23.17 7.02
CA GLY A 578 2.28 -23.62 7.77
C GLY A 578 2.60 -22.77 9.01
N THR A 579 1.94 -21.61 9.14
CA THR A 579 2.24 -20.59 10.17
C THR A 579 1.05 -20.48 11.13
N LEU A 580 1.27 -20.88 12.38
CA LEU A 580 0.25 -20.88 13.43
C LEU A 580 -1.05 -21.61 13.00
N PRO A 581 -1.00 -22.91 12.64
CA PRO A 581 -2.16 -23.64 12.13
C PRO A 581 -3.26 -23.92 13.17
N GLY A 582 -3.04 -23.53 14.43
CA GLY A 582 -3.99 -23.70 15.52
C GLY A 582 -5.19 -22.75 15.37
N GLY A 583 -6.38 -23.24 15.70
CA GLY A 583 -7.63 -22.50 15.56
C GLY A 583 -8.44 -22.86 14.32
N ARG A 584 -9.62 -22.24 14.18
CA ARG A 584 -10.58 -22.56 13.10
C ARG A 584 -10.51 -21.63 11.89
N TRP A 585 -9.86 -20.48 12.04
CA TRP A 585 -9.87 -19.40 11.05
C TRP A 585 -8.64 -19.47 10.17
N TRP A 586 -8.85 -19.29 8.86
CA TRP A 586 -7.80 -18.91 7.91
C TRP A 586 -7.81 -17.39 7.77
N TRP A 587 -6.70 -16.73 8.10
CA TRP A 587 -6.54 -15.28 8.06
C TRP A 587 -5.78 -14.84 6.81
N TRP A 588 -6.32 -13.84 6.13
CA TRP A 588 -5.73 -13.22 4.95
C TRP A 588 -5.66 -11.69 5.11
N PRO A 589 -4.47 -11.06 5.03
CA PRO A 589 -4.34 -9.61 5.13
C PRO A 589 -4.81 -8.90 3.85
N LEU A 590 -5.56 -7.82 4.07
CA LEU A 590 -6.06 -6.93 3.03
C LEU A 590 -5.20 -5.68 3.03
N SER A 591 -4.11 -5.72 2.27
CA SER A 591 -3.03 -4.74 2.36
C SER A 591 -2.99 -3.79 1.17
N ALA A 592 -2.57 -2.55 1.47
CA ALA A 592 -2.24 -1.51 0.51
C ALA A 592 -0.75 -1.15 0.62
N GLU A 593 -0.27 -0.13 -0.10
CA GLU A 593 1.15 0.27 -0.10
C GLU A 593 1.69 0.60 1.31
N GLU A 594 0.85 1.13 2.20
CA GLU A 594 1.22 1.51 3.58
C GLU A 594 1.05 0.37 4.60
N GLY A 595 0.68 -0.83 4.17
CA GLY A 595 0.47 -2.00 5.02
C GLY A 595 -0.98 -2.51 5.08
N PRO A 596 -1.29 -3.43 6.02
CA PRO A 596 -2.60 -4.05 6.14
C PRO A 596 -3.66 -3.05 6.62
N LEU A 597 -4.85 -3.08 5.99
CA LEU A 597 -5.99 -2.22 6.32
C LEU A 597 -7.12 -2.95 7.05
N ALA A 598 -7.21 -4.27 6.84
CA ALA A 598 -8.12 -5.19 7.50
C ALA A 598 -7.61 -6.63 7.36
N LEU A 599 -8.14 -7.55 8.18
CA LEU A 599 -7.95 -9.00 8.00
C LEU A 599 -9.25 -9.65 7.55
N LEU A 600 -9.18 -10.47 6.50
CA LEU A 600 -10.24 -11.37 6.09
C LEU A 600 -10.05 -12.73 6.78
N GLY A 601 -10.97 -13.09 7.67
CA GLY A 601 -11.06 -14.39 8.29
C GLY A 601 -12.08 -15.28 7.60
N VAL A 602 -11.71 -16.53 7.31
CA VAL A 602 -12.65 -17.55 6.82
C VAL A 602 -12.53 -18.83 7.62
N ALA A 603 -13.63 -19.33 8.16
CA ALA A 603 -13.70 -20.58 8.92
C ALA A 603 -14.72 -21.55 8.26
N PRO A 604 -14.29 -22.72 7.77
CA PRO A 604 -15.19 -23.72 7.23
C PRO A 604 -16.04 -24.38 8.34
N LEU A 605 -17.35 -24.55 8.09
CA LEU A 605 -18.29 -25.11 9.07
C LEU A 605 -17.99 -26.59 9.39
N ASP A 606 -17.51 -27.34 8.40
CA ASP A 606 -17.19 -28.77 8.54
C ASP A 606 -15.82 -29.02 9.19
N GLY A 607 -15.07 -27.97 9.55
CA GLY A 607 -13.74 -28.05 10.17
C GLY A 607 -12.63 -28.55 9.26
N GLN A 608 -12.93 -28.96 8.02
CA GLN A 608 -11.93 -29.33 7.02
C GLN A 608 -11.28 -28.09 6.40
N PRO A 609 -9.96 -28.10 6.13
CA PRO A 609 -9.28 -26.97 5.52
C PRO A 609 -9.88 -26.65 4.14
N LEU A 610 -10.02 -25.35 3.86
CA LEU A 610 -10.55 -24.85 2.59
C LEU A 610 -9.78 -25.41 1.39
N SER A 611 -10.50 -25.76 0.33
CA SER A 611 -9.87 -26.24 -0.91
C SER A 611 -8.93 -25.17 -1.51
N PRO A 612 -7.82 -25.55 -2.17
CA PRO A 612 -6.89 -24.59 -2.77
C PRO A 612 -7.49 -23.69 -3.85
N GLN A 613 -8.57 -24.13 -4.50
CA GLN A 613 -9.33 -23.30 -5.46
C GLN A 613 -10.12 -22.22 -4.72
N ARG A 614 -10.79 -22.59 -3.61
CA ARG A 614 -11.54 -21.64 -2.79
C ARG A 614 -10.65 -20.57 -2.17
N ARG A 615 -9.45 -20.94 -1.68
CA ARG A 615 -8.46 -19.97 -1.16
C ARG A 615 -7.98 -19.00 -2.23
N ARG A 616 -7.74 -19.48 -3.46
CA ARG A 616 -7.35 -18.61 -4.58
C ARG A 616 -8.44 -17.63 -4.96
N LEU A 617 -9.69 -18.08 -5.00
CA LEU A 617 -10.83 -17.20 -5.23
C LEU A 617 -10.95 -16.13 -4.13
N LEU A 618 -10.84 -16.53 -2.86
CA LEU A 618 -10.87 -15.60 -1.72
C LEU A 618 -9.73 -14.56 -1.77
N ALA A 619 -8.50 -14.99 -2.07
CA ALA A 619 -7.37 -14.07 -2.25
C ALA A 619 -7.60 -13.11 -3.43
N ALA A 620 -8.13 -13.60 -4.55
CA ALA A 620 -8.46 -12.79 -5.72
C ALA A 620 -9.57 -11.75 -5.43
N LEU A 621 -10.57 -12.10 -4.60
CA LEU A 621 -11.61 -11.18 -4.13
C LEU A 621 -11.07 -10.19 -3.08
N GLY A 622 -10.06 -10.58 -2.30
CA GLY A 622 -9.44 -9.73 -1.29
C GLY A 622 -8.72 -8.51 -1.87
N GLN A 623 -8.14 -8.61 -3.07
CA GLN A 623 -7.37 -7.51 -3.66
C GLN A 623 -8.24 -6.29 -4.06
N PRO A 624 -9.38 -6.46 -4.78
CA PRO A 624 -10.35 -5.38 -4.96
C PRO A 624 -10.87 -4.80 -3.64
N LEU A 625 -11.05 -5.64 -2.62
CA LEU A 625 -11.51 -5.21 -1.30
C LEU A 625 -10.48 -4.29 -0.62
N ALA A 626 -9.21 -4.68 -0.63
CA ALA A 626 -8.10 -3.91 -0.08
C ALA A 626 -7.97 -2.55 -0.78
N GLN A 627 -8.09 -2.52 -2.11
CA GLN A 627 -8.08 -1.27 -2.89
C GLN A 627 -9.25 -0.35 -2.54
N ALA A 628 -10.46 -0.90 -2.37
CA ALA A 628 -11.63 -0.12 -1.97
C ALA A 628 -11.49 0.45 -0.54
N LEU A 629 -10.95 -0.34 0.40
CA LEU A 629 -10.63 0.12 1.75
C LEU A 629 -9.56 1.21 1.76
N ALA A 630 -8.52 1.08 0.93
CA ALA A 630 -7.47 2.09 0.79
C ALA A 630 -8.04 3.41 0.27
N ARG A 631 -8.91 3.35 -0.75
CA ARG A 631 -9.60 4.52 -1.29
C ARG A 631 -10.48 5.20 -0.24
N ALA A 632 -11.22 4.42 0.55
CA ALA A 632 -12.07 4.96 1.61
C ALA A 632 -11.23 5.68 2.68
N ARG A 633 -10.11 5.08 3.12
CA ARG A 633 -9.19 5.70 4.07
C ARG A 633 -8.59 7.00 3.54
N LEU A 634 -8.12 7.00 2.29
CA LEU A 634 -7.60 8.21 1.64
C LEU A 634 -8.64 9.32 1.54
N ALA A 635 -9.91 8.97 1.29
CA ALA A 635 -11.00 9.95 1.26
C ALA A 635 -11.25 10.55 2.65
N GLU A 636 -11.23 9.74 3.72
CA GLU A 636 -11.34 10.21 5.10
C GLU A 636 -10.17 11.13 5.49
N ASP A 637 -8.94 10.75 5.14
CA ASP A 637 -7.72 11.53 5.42
C ASP A 637 -7.73 12.88 4.68
N LEU A 638 -8.18 12.89 3.42
CA LEU A 638 -8.32 14.13 2.63
C LEU A 638 -9.38 15.07 3.20
N GLU A 639 -10.52 14.54 3.63
CA GLU A 639 -11.58 15.35 4.24
C GLU A 639 -11.09 15.94 5.57
N ALA A 640 -10.39 15.15 6.40
CA ALA A 640 -9.79 15.64 7.64
C ALA A 640 -8.73 16.73 7.39
N ALA A 641 -7.85 16.55 6.39
CA ALA A 641 -6.85 17.53 6.01
C ALA A 641 -7.48 18.83 5.48
N ARG A 642 -8.57 18.71 4.70
CA ARG A 642 -9.32 19.86 4.19
C ARG A 642 -9.94 20.67 5.33
N LEU A 643 -10.65 20.00 6.25
CA LEU A 643 -11.24 20.65 7.42
C LEU A 643 -10.16 21.37 8.25
N HIS A 644 -9.00 20.73 8.45
CA HIS A 644 -7.89 21.35 9.16
C HIS A 644 -7.34 22.60 8.43
N GLY A 645 -7.17 22.52 7.10
CA GLY A 645 -6.71 23.64 6.28
C GLY A 645 -7.67 24.83 6.27
N GLU A 646 -8.97 24.59 6.18
CA GLU A 646 -10.02 25.63 6.27
C GLU A 646 -9.97 26.33 7.64
N THR A 647 -9.74 25.57 8.72
CA THR A 647 -9.62 26.10 10.08
C THR A 647 -8.39 27.02 10.23
N GLU A 648 -7.24 26.64 9.66
CA GLU A 648 -6.01 27.43 9.75
C GLU A 648 -6.04 28.70 8.87
N GLN A 649 -6.71 28.64 7.72
CA GLN A 649 -6.96 29.82 6.88
C GLN A 649 -7.87 30.83 7.59
N LEU A 650 -8.97 30.36 8.20
CA LEU A 650 -9.84 31.19 9.02
C LEU A 650 -9.07 31.83 10.19
N ARG A 651 -8.25 31.05 10.90
CA ARG A 651 -7.37 31.55 11.98
C ARG A 651 -6.44 32.66 11.49
N SER A 652 -5.80 32.47 10.34
CA SER A 652 -4.86 33.45 9.77
C SER A 652 -5.56 34.74 9.32
N ALA A 653 -6.73 34.62 8.68
CA ALA A 653 -7.54 35.77 8.29
C ALA A 653 -8.04 36.57 9.50
N LEU A 654 -8.46 35.89 10.57
CA LEU A 654 -8.88 36.51 11.82
C LEU A 654 -7.75 37.32 12.47
N LEU A 655 -6.54 36.74 12.57
CA LEU A 655 -5.38 37.44 13.17
C LEU A 655 -4.98 38.69 12.37
N ALA A 656 -5.08 38.63 11.04
CA ALA A 656 -4.78 39.76 10.17
C ALA A 656 -5.78 40.92 10.34
N SER A 657 -7.09 40.62 10.38
CA SER A 657 -8.15 41.63 10.57
C SER A 657 -8.07 42.29 11.94
N VAL A 658 -7.87 41.50 13.00
CA VAL A 658 -7.74 41.99 14.38
C VAL A 658 -6.60 42.98 14.52
N SER A 659 -5.46 42.69 13.90
CA SER A 659 -4.28 43.57 13.94
C SER A 659 -4.55 44.93 13.30
N HIS A 660 -5.33 44.97 12.21
CA HIS A 660 -5.72 46.21 11.55
C HIS A 660 -6.69 47.03 12.41
N ASP A 661 -7.70 46.38 12.98
CA ASP A 661 -8.80 47.05 13.68
C ASP A 661 -8.40 47.53 15.08
N LEU A 662 -7.38 46.94 15.70
CA LEU A 662 -6.75 47.48 16.91
C LEU A 662 -5.89 48.71 16.61
N ARG A 663 -5.31 48.82 15.41
CA ARG A 663 -4.35 49.88 15.06
C ARG A 663 -5.02 51.23 14.88
N THR A 664 -6.23 51.25 14.34
CA THR A 664 -7.03 52.45 14.07
C THR A 664 -7.35 53.27 15.33
N PRO A 665 -8.02 52.72 16.37
CA PRO A 665 -8.29 53.44 17.62
C PRO A 665 -7.00 53.84 18.35
N LEU A 666 -5.97 52.99 18.31
CA LEU A 666 -4.66 53.32 18.90
C LEU A 666 -3.98 54.51 18.22
N THR A 667 -4.15 54.64 16.90
CA THR A 667 -3.62 55.78 16.13
C THR A 667 -4.38 57.07 16.44
N ALA A 668 -5.70 57.00 16.58
CA ALA A 668 -6.54 58.13 16.96
C ALA A 668 -6.25 58.63 18.39
N MET A 669 -6.14 57.71 19.35
CA MET A 669 -5.72 58.03 20.72
C MET A 669 -4.33 58.67 20.74
N ARG A 670 -3.36 58.11 20.01
CA ARG A 670 -2.00 58.66 19.94
C ARG A 670 -1.99 60.06 19.33
N GLY A 671 -2.72 60.30 18.24
CA GLY A 671 -2.81 61.63 17.62
C GLY A 671 -3.44 62.68 18.53
N SER A 672 -4.44 62.30 19.32
CA SER A 672 -5.08 63.17 20.31
C SER A 672 -4.12 63.51 21.46
N ILE A 673 -3.39 62.50 21.97
CA ILE A 673 -2.37 62.68 23.02
C ILE A 673 -1.19 63.52 22.52
N ASP A 674 -0.69 63.26 21.32
CA ASP A 674 0.41 64.02 20.71
C ASP A 674 0.02 65.49 20.51
N SER A 675 -1.23 65.76 20.10
CA SER A 675 -1.75 67.13 19.97
C SER A 675 -1.82 67.85 21.32
N LEU A 676 -2.31 67.16 22.36
CA LEU A 676 -2.35 67.67 23.74
C LEU A 676 -0.94 67.99 24.27
N LEU A 677 0.06 67.15 23.96
CA LEU A 677 1.45 67.34 24.38
C LEU A 677 2.16 68.46 23.62
N ALA A 678 1.93 68.57 22.31
CA ALA A 678 2.63 69.52 21.45
C ALA A 678 2.13 70.96 21.63
N LEU A 679 0.82 71.15 21.78
CA LEU A 679 0.19 72.47 21.87
C LEU A 679 -0.05 72.92 23.32
N GLY A 680 -0.14 72.00 24.28
CA GLY A 680 -0.21 72.30 25.71
C GLY A 680 -1.31 73.30 26.09
N GLU A 681 -0.91 74.43 26.68
CA GLU A 681 -1.81 75.53 27.09
C GLU A 681 -2.34 76.35 25.90
N ALA A 682 -1.80 76.17 24.68
CA ALA A 682 -2.26 76.89 23.49
C ALA A 682 -3.57 76.36 22.91
N ILE A 683 -4.05 75.19 23.37
CA ILE A 683 -5.35 74.62 22.98
C ILE A 683 -6.46 75.27 23.83
N PRO A 684 -7.56 75.76 23.22
CA PRO A 684 -8.73 76.21 23.95
C PRO A 684 -9.24 75.14 24.94
N PRO A 685 -9.74 75.52 26.13
CA PRO A 685 -10.16 74.55 27.14
C PRO A 685 -11.33 73.64 26.69
N ALA A 686 -12.13 74.06 25.71
CA ALA A 686 -13.18 73.25 25.10
C ALA A 686 -12.57 72.13 24.23
N ASP A 687 -11.73 72.49 23.27
CA ASP A 687 -11.05 71.54 22.36
C ASP A 687 -10.13 70.57 23.13
N ARG A 688 -9.50 71.03 24.21
CA ARG A 688 -8.71 70.16 25.10
C ARG A 688 -9.56 69.09 25.77
N ARG A 689 -10.80 69.44 26.13
CA ARG A 689 -11.76 68.52 26.76
C ARG A 689 -12.28 67.52 25.72
N GLU A 690 -12.56 67.98 24.50
CA GLU A 690 -12.96 67.14 23.38
C GLU A 690 -11.89 66.10 23.02
N LEU A 691 -10.62 66.48 22.96
CA LEU A 691 -9.52 65.54 22.70
C LEU A 691 -9.36 64.48 23.81
N LEU A 692 -9.56 64.87 25.08
CA LEU A 692 -9.54 63.94 26.22
C LEU A 692 -10.74 63.00 26.21
N GLU A 693 -11.93 63.50 25.90
CA GLU A 693 -13.15 62.71 25.77
C GLU A 693 -13.03 61.71 24.60
N SER A 694 -12.56 62.15 23.43
CA SER A 694 -12.31 61.28 22.28
C SER A 694 -11.29 60.18 22.58
N THR A 695 -10.24 60.50 23.36
CA THR A 695 -9.24 59.50 23.78
C THR A 695 -9.85 58.46 24.73
N ARG A 696 -10.65 58.90 25.70
CA ARG A 696 -11.36 58.00 26.62
C ARG A 696 -12.34 57.10 25.86
N ASP A 697 -13.12 57.67 24.96
CA ASP A 697 -14.15 56.94 24.22
C ASP A 697 -13.53 55.89 23.28
N GLU A 698 -12.38 56.17 22.66
CA GLU A 698 -11.63 55.17 21.88
C GLU A 698 -10.97 54.09 22.76
N ALA A 699 -10.54 54.42 23.99
CA ALA A 699 -10.03 53.43 24.93
C ALA A 699 -11.15 52.45 25.39
N GLU A 700 -12.33 52.97 25.72
CA GLU A 700 -13.50 52.16 26.07
C GLU A 700 -13.97 51.30 24.87
N ARG A 701 -13.86 51.83 23.65
CA ARG A 701 -14.17 51.08 22.43
C ARG A 701 -13.17 49.94 22.20
N LEU A 702 -11.88 50.19 22.39
CA LEU A 702 -10.84 49.16 22.30
C LEU A 702 -11.04 48.04 23.33
N ASP A 703 -11.40 48.40 24.57
CA ASP A 703 -11.65 47.44 25.65
C ASP A 703 -12.83 46.51 25.32
N ARG A 704 -13.95 47.08 24.85
CA ARG A 704 -15.08 46.30 24.33
C ARG A 704 -14.68 45.39 23.18
N TYR A 705 -13.79 45.84 22.29
CA TYR A 705 -13.32 45.05 21.15
C TYR A 705 -12.46 43.85 21.58
N ILE A 706 -11.52 44.06 22.51
CA ILE A 706 -10.67 43.00 23.06
C ILE A 706 -11.53 41.96 23.79
N GLN A 707 -12.54 42.39 24.55
CA GLN A 707 -13.42 41.48 25.25
C GLN A 707 -14.23 40.60 24.27
N ASN A 708 -14.81 41.20 23.23
CA ASN A 708 -15.52 40.46 22.18
C ASN A 708 -14.63 39.45 21.45
N LEU A 709 -13.35 39.78 21.21
CA LEU A 709 -12.38 38.87 20.61
C LEU A 709 -12.03 37.69 21.54
N LEU A 710 -11.83 37.96 22.84
CA LEU A 710 -11.58 36.93 23.84
C LEU A 710 -12.76 35.96 23.97
N ASP A 711 -13.99 36.48 23.91
CA ASP A 711 -15.20 35.66 23.92
C ASP A 711 -15.29 34.77 22.66
N MET A 712 -14.86 35.29 21.50
CA MET A 712 -14.80 34.54 20.24
C MET A 712 -13.75 33.41 20.25
N THR A 713 -12.53 33.67 20.72
CA THR A 713 -11.47 32.65 20.78
C THR A 713 -11.84 31.48 21.70
N ARG A 714 -12.61 31.75 22.76
CA ARG A 714 -13.16 30.71 23.65
C ARG A 714 -14.25 29.87 22.98
N LEU A 715 -15.04 30.46 22.07
CA LEU A 715 -16.08 29.76 21.31
C LEU A 715 -15.51 28.89 20.18
N GLY A 716 -14.51 29.38 19.44
CA GLY A 716 -13.98 28.71 18.24
C GLY A 716 -13.13 27.45 18.48
N HIS A 717 -12.60 27.23 19.69
CA HIS A 717 -11.73 26.08 20.00
C HIS A 717 -12.47 24.92 20.71
N GLY A 718 -13.80 24.95 20.81
CA GLY A 718 -14.57 23.94 21.57
C GLY A 718 -14.23 23.89 23.07
N GLY A 719 -13.42 24.84 23.57
CA GLY A 719 -12.88 24.87 24.92
C GLY A 719 -13.77 25.54 25.96
N LEU A 720 -14.97 25.99 25.58
CA LEU A 720 -15.90 26.63 26.50
C LEU A 720 -16.56 25.56 27.38
N LYS A 721 -16.01 25.33 28.58
CA LYS A 721 -16.69 24.58 29.64
C LYS A 721 -17.95 25.36 30.04
N LEU A 722 -19.09 24.96 29.48
CA LEU A 722 -20.39 25.52 29.81
C LEU A 722 -20.80 25.06 31.21
N ALA A 723 -20.65 25.93 32.20
CA ALA A 723 -21.29 25.78 33.50
C ALA A 723 -22.80 26.02 33.33
N ARG A 724 -23.56 24.95 33.09
CA ARG A 724 -25.01 25.01 32.90
C ARG A 724 -25.71 24.80 34.24
N ASP A 725 -26.73 25.59 34.49
CA ASP A 725 -27.61 25.47 35.65
C ASP A 725 -29.06 25.71 35.24
N TRP A 726 -30.00 25.33 36.09
CA TRP A 726 -31.44 25.56 35.88
C TRP A 726 -31.80 26.99 36.26
N VAL A 727 -32.19 27.80 35.27
CA VAL A 727 -32.44 29.24 35.46
C VAL A 727 -33.79 29.64 34.89
N ALA A 728 -34.50 30.50 35.62
CA ALA A 728 -35.78 31.03 35.16
C ALA A 728 -35.56 32.03 33.99
N PRO A 729 -36.29 31.89 32.87
CA PRO A 729 -36.16 32.81 31.74
C PRO A 729 -36.38 34.28 32.10
N GLY A 730 -37.28 34.54 33.06
CA GLY A 730 -37.58 35.88 33.56
C GLY A 730 -36.38 36.56 34.23
N ASP A 731 -35.52 35.81 34.93
CA ASP A 731 -34.33 36.34 35.60
C ASP A 731 -33.29 36.81 34.58
N ILE A 732 -33.12 36.06 33.49
CA ILE A 732 -32.20 36.41 32.39
C ILE A 732 -32.66 37.72 31.71
N VAL A 733 -33.96 37.83 31.41
CA VAL A 733 -34.52 39.05 30.80
C VAL A 733 -34.42 40.23 31.77
N GLY A 734 -34.73 40.02 33.05
CA GLY A 734 -34.63 41.05 34.09
C GLY A 734 -33.20 41.56 34.26
N SER A 735 -32.23 40.65 34.30
CA SER A 735 -30.79 40.99 34.39
C SER A 735 -30.34 41.83 33.19
N ALA A 736 -30.63 41.37 31.97
CA ALA A 736 -30.27 42.07 30.74
C ALA A 736 -30.89 43.49 30.66
N LEU A 737 -32.17 43.62 30.99
CA LEU A 737 -32.87 44.92 31.01
C LEU A 737 -32.30 45.88 32.03
N ASN A 738 -31.95 45.39 33.23
CA ASN A 738 -31.36 46.22 34.28
C ASN A 738 -29.98 46.74 33.87
N ARG A 739 -29.17 45.89 33.22
CA ARG A 739 -27.83 46.26 32.74
C ARG A 739 -27.87 47.28 31.60
N LEU A 740 -28.88 47.18 30.73
CA LEU A 740 -29.08 48.11 29.61
C LEU A 740 -29.96 49.32 29.94
N ARG A 741 -30.27 49.58 31.21
CA ARG A 741 -31.20 50.65 31.63
C ARG A 741 -30.84 52.03 31.09
N ALA A 742 -29.55 52.37 31.04
CA ALA A 742 -29.08 53.66 30.51
C ALA A 742 -29.25 53.76 28.99
N VAL A 743 -28.94 52.68 28.26
CA VAL A 743 -29.02 52.60 26.80
C VAL A 743 -30.48 52.57 26.34
N LEU A 744 -31.35 51.90 27.10
CA LEU A 744 -32.76 51.72 26.81
C LEU A 744 -33.66 52.86 27.33
N ALA A 745 -33.14 53.75 28.18
CA ALA A 745 -33.86 54.89 28.75
C ALA A 745 -34.64 55.77 27.74
N PRO A 746 -34.13 56.03 26.51
CA PRO A 746 -34.87 56.84 25.54
C PRO A 746 -35.99 56.08 24.82
N TYR A 747 -36.11 54.75 24.95
CA TYR A 747 -37.05 53.90 24.19
C TYR A 747 -38.25 53.42 25.04
N ARG A 748 -39.36 53.07 24.39
CA ARG A 748 -40.51 52.43 25.04
C ARG A 748 -40.35 50.91 25.01
N VAL A 749 -39.75 50.36 26.06
CA VAL A 749 -39.51 48.91 26.18
C VAL A 749 -40.71 48.21 26.84
N GLN A 750 -41.25 47.20 26.17
CA GLN A 750 -42.31 46.32 26.70
C GLN A 750 -41.75 44.90 26.83
N ALA A 751 -41.69 44.36 28.05
CA ALA A 751 -41.31 42.99 28.31
C ALA A 751 -42.55 42.13 28.63
N ILE A 752 -42.75 41.06 27.88
CA ILE A 752 -43.85 40.10 28.03
C ILE A 752 -43.22 38.75 28.33
N VAL A 753 -43.29 38.34 29.60
CA VAL A 753 -42.77 37.05 30.08
C VAL A 753 -43.92 36.34 30.77
N ALA A 754 -44.30 35.15 30.29
CA ALA A 754 -45.34 34.36 30.93
C ALA A 754 -44.87 33.80 32.29
N ASN A 755 -45.76 33.71 33.28
CA ASN A 755 -45.41 33.33 34.65
C ASN A 755 -45.20 31.81 34.83
N ASP A 756 -45.61 31.00 33.85
CA ASP A 756 -45.63 29.54 33.86
C ASP A 756 -44.56 28.90 32.95
N LEU A 757 -43.50 29.64 32.63
CA LEU A 757 -42.44 29.15 31.75
C LEU A 757 -41.51 28.13 32.44
N PRO A 758 -41.08 27.08 31.74
CA PRO A 758 -40.12 26.11 32.25
C PRO A 758 -38.73 26.72 32.49
N LEU A 759 -37.99 26.18 33.47
CA LEU A 759 -36.57 26.47 33.68
C LEU A 759 -35.73 26.04 32.48
N LEU A 760 -34.69 26.83 32.18
CA LEU A 760 -33.71 26.55 31.13
C LEU A 760 -32.44 26.00 31.74
N TYR A 761 -31.92 24.90 31.19
CA TYR A 761 -30.61 24.35 31.57
C TYR A 761 -29.49 24.95 30.72
N VAL A 762 -29.02 26.13 31.11
CA VAL A 762 -28.12 26.97 30.30
C VAL A 762 -27.05 27.65 31.15
N HIS A 763 -26.01 28.18 30.51
CA HIS A 763 -25.08 29.10 31.15
C HIS A 763 -25.69 30.51 31.12
N ALA A 764 -26.34 30.93 32.21
CA ALA A 764 -27.11 32.17 32.29
C ALA A 764 -26.36 33.41 31.76
N ALA A 765 -25.11 33.62 32.15
CA ALA A 765 -24.31 34.76 31.74
C ALA A 765 -24.10 34.85 30.21
N LEU A 766 -23.97 33.71 29.50
CA LEU A 766 -23.81 33.70 28.05
C LEU A 766 -25.12 33.99 27.32
N ILE A 767 -26.24 33.50 27.85
CA ILE A 767 -27.57 33.81 27.30
C ILE A 767 -27.93 35.29 27.56
N GLU A 768 -27.62 35.80 28.76
CA GLU A 768 -27.75 37.23 29.09
C GLU A 768 -26.92 38.08 28.11
N GLN A 769 -25.66 37.71 27.87
CA GLN A 769 -24.79 38.43 26.93
C GLN A 769 -25.33 38.40 25.49
N ALA A 770 -25.84 37.25 25.03
CA ALA A 770 -26.47 37.14 23.72
C ALA A 770 -27.71 38.05 23.62
N LEU A 771 -28.53 38.12 24.68
CA LEU A 771 -29.71 38.98 24.74
C LEU A 771 -29.33 40.47 24.77
N ILE A 772 -28.29 40.84 25.51
CA ILE A 772 -27.74 42.20 25.55
C ILE A 772 -27.32 42.65 24.14
N ASN A 773 -26.53 41.83 23.44
CA ASN A 773 -26.06 42.13 22.09
C ASN A 773 -27.22 42.32 21.10
N VAL A 774 -28.27 41.51 21.21
CA VAL A 774 -29.48 41.66 20.37
C VAL A 774 -30.24 42.94 20.73
N LEU A 775 -30.40 43.26 22.01
CA LEU A 775 -31.07 44.47 22.48
C LEU A 775 -30.32 45.77 22.13
N GLU A 776 -28.99 45.76 22.21
CA GLU A 776 -28.16 46.89 21.78
C GLU A 776 -28.28 47.12 20.26
N ASN A 777 -28.30 46.05 19.46
CA ASN A 777 -28.56 46.17 18.03
C ASN A 777 -29.96 46.73 17.75
N ALA A 778 -30.99 46.21 18.42
CA ALA A 778 -32.36 46.68 18.30
C ALA A 778 -32.49 48.17 18.66
N ALA A 779 -31.86 48.60 19.76
CA ALA A 779 -31.81 50.01 20.17
C ALA A 779 -31.04 50.88 19.17
N ARG A 780 -29.90 50.41 18.67
CA ARG A 780 -29.05 51.17 17.72
C ARG A 780 -29.77 51.48 16.41
N PHE A 781 -30.55 50.52 15.89
CA PHE A 781 -31.23 50.68 14.60
C PHE A 781 -32.66 51.22 14.71
N SER A 782 -33.20 51.32 15.92
CA SER A 782 -34.52 51.92 16.16
C SER A 782 -34.50 53.46 16.06
N PRO A 783 -35.63 54.09 15.67
CA PRO A 783 -35.77 55.53 15.76
C PRO A 783 -35.77 56.00 17.23
N ASN A 784 -35.27 57.22 17.50
CA ASN A 784 -35.32 57.83 18.83
C ASN A 784 -36.75 57.83 19.37
N HIS A 785 -36.94 57.36 20.62
CA HIS A 785 -38.27 57.15 21.24
C HIS A 785 -39.15 56.06 20.61
N GLY A 786 -38.56 55.18 19.77
CA GLY A 786 -39.21 54.01 19.21
C GLY A 786 -39.60 52.95 20.25
N ARG A 787 -40.40 51.98 19.82
CA ARG A 787 -40.84 50.83 20.63
C ARG A 787 -39.90 49.65 20.47
N LEU A 788 -39.59 49.01 21.59
CA LEU A 788 -38.87 47.73 21.65
C LEU A 788 -39.74 46.73 22.41
N ARG A 789 -39.96 45.55 21.85
CA ARG A 789 -40.73 44.48 22.52
C ARG A 789 -39.83 43.27 22.75
N ILE A 790 -39.83 42.77 23.98
CA ILE A 790 -39.19 41.51 24.35
C ILE A 790 -40.30 40.56 24.75
N GLU A 791 -40.38 39.41 24.09
CA GLU A 791 -41.36 38.38 24.36
C GLU A 791 -40.67 37.05 24.59
N VAL A 792 -41.03 36.38 25.69
CA VAL A 792 -40.57 35.02 25.97
C VAL A 792 -41.76 34.09 25.88
N SER A 793 -41.70 33.17 24.92
CA SER A 793 -42.76 32.18 24.65
C SER A 793 -42.19 30.78 24.59
N GLN A 794 -43.04 29.79 24.82
CA GLN A 794 -42.70 28.37 24.71
C GLN A 794 -43.37 27.78 23.46
N ASP A 795 -42.63 26.95 22.73
CA ASP A 795 -43.14 26.01 21.73
C ASP A 795 -42.92 24.55 22.23
N ALA A 796 -43.44 23.56 21.52
CA ALA A 796 -43.51 22.15 21.97
C ALA A 796 -42.17 21.53 22.43
N ALA A 797 -41.02 22.05 21.97
CA ALA A 797 -39.69 21.54 22.32
C ALA A 797 -38.63 22.63 22.63
N GLU A 798 -39.00 23.91 22.57
CA GLU A 798 -38.04 25.02 22.66
C GLU A 798 -38.65 26.25 23.34
N LEU A 799 -37.79 27.04 23.99
CA LEU A 799 -38.13 28.36 24.51
C LEU A 799 -37.61 29.43 23.55
N ARG A 800 -38.43 30.44 23.27
CA ARG A 800 -38.16 31.50 22.28
C ARG A 800 -38.06 32.85 22.98
N PHE A 801 -36.93 33.52 22.83
CA PHE A 801 -36.73 34.92 23.22
C PHE A 801 -36.79 35.78 21.97
N ALA A 802 -37.90 36.47 21.74
CA ALA A 802 -38.11 37.35 20.61
C ALA A 802 -37.86 38.81 21.02
N VAL A 803 -36.93 39.48 20.33
CA VAL A 803 -36.67 40.91 20.47
C VAL A 803 -37.09 41.60 19.18
N SER A 804 -38.08 42.48 19.27
CA SER A 804 -38.67 43.18 18.12
C SER A 804 -38.43 44.69 18.21
N ASP A 805 -38.05 45.29 17.09
CA ASP A 805 -37.74 46.71 16.94
C ASP A 805 -38.61 47.41 15.87
N GLU A 806 -38.51 48.74 15.79
CA GLU A 806 -39.15 49.61 14.78
C GLU A 806 -38.11 50.22 13.82
N GLY A 807 -36.98 49.54 13.61
CA GLY A 807 -35.90 49.98 12.74
C GLY A 807 -36.22 49.85 11.24
N PRO A 808 -35.21 50.00 10.35
CA PRO A 808 -35.40 49.89 8.91
C PRO A 808 -35.72 48.47 8.41
N GLY A 809 -35.61 47.45 9.27
CA GLY A 809 -35.77 46.04 8.90
C GLY A 809 -34.56 45.45 8.17
N ILE A 810 -34.51 44.12 8.07
CA ILE A 810 -33.46 43.38 7.36
C ILE A 810 -34.03 42.76 6.07
N PRO A 811 -33.50 43.10 4.89
CA PRO A 811 -33.92 42.51 3.62
C PRO A 811 -33.76 40.98 3.62
N GLU A 812 -34.70 40.26 3.00
CA GLU A 812 -34.72 38.79 3.00
C GLU A 812 -33.42 38.17 2.46
N ALA A 813 -32.83 38.77 1.42
CA ALA A 813 -31.55 38.33 0.82
C ALA A 813 -30.32 38.52 1.74
N GLU A 814 -30.45 39.29 2.81
CA GLU A 814 -29.36 39.58 3.77
C GLU A 814 -29.57 38.85 5.11
N ARG A 815 -30.75 38.26 5.38
CA ARG A 815 -31.08 37.62 6.67
C ARG A 815 -30.16 36.46 7.05
N GLU A 816 -29.60 35.74 6.08
CA GLU A 816 -28.61 34.69 6.35
C GLU A 816 -27.21 35.27 6.57
N LYS A 817 -26.86 36.34 5.86
CA LYS A 817 -25.51 36.94 5.85
C LYS A 817 -25.21 37.81 7.07
N ILE A 818 -26.23 38.33 7.76
CA ILE A 818 -26.03 39.13 8.97
C ILE A 818 -25.38 38.37 10.14
N PHE A 819 -25.36 37.04 10.06
CA PHE A 819 -24.69 36.18 11.02
C PHE A 819 -23.25 35.84 10.61
N ASP A 820 -22.83 36.20 9.39
CA ASP A 820 -21.46 36.03 8.93
C ASP A 820 -20.54 36.98 9.69
N MET A 821 -19.36 36.47 10.06
CA MET A 821 -18.36 37.27 10.76
C MET A 821 -17.94 38.48 9.93
N PHE A 822 -17.91 39.66 10.56
CA PHE A 822 -17.52 40.95 9.96
C PHE A 822 -18.51 41.52 8.92
N TYR A 823 -19.67 40.89 8.73
CA TYR A 823 -20.69 41.44 7.85
C TYR A 823 -21.41 42.63 8.51
N THR A 824 -21.51 43.75 7.80
CA THR A 824 -22.30 44.92 8.21
C THR A 824 -23.15 45.43 7.05
N ALA A 825 -24.47 45.46 7.24
CA ALA A 825 -25.40 46.06 6.29
C ALA A 825 -25.38 47.59 6.46
N ALA A 826 -24.51 48.29 5.72
CA ALA A 826 -24.41 49.75 5.77
C ALA A 826 -25.53 50.41 4.95
N ARG A 827 -26.56 50.97 5.60
CA ARG A 827 -27.50 51.93 4.97
C ARG A 827 -27.79 53.12 5.90
N GLY A 828 -27.41 54.32 5.47
CA GLY A 828 -27.77 55.62 6.05
C GLY A 828 -26.83 56.17 7.14
N ASP A 829 -26.95 57.47 7.43
CA ASP A 829 -26.14 58.23 8.42
C ASP A 829 -26.25 57.73 9.87
N ARG A 830 -27.14 56.76 10.15
CA ARG A 830 -27.30 56.12 11.47
C ARG A 830 -26.59 54.77 11.59
N GLY A 831 -26.01 54.26 10.50
CA GLY A 831 -25.17 53.06 10.50
C GLY A 831 -23.76 53.37 11.01
N GLY A 832 -23.60 53.57 12.31
CA GLY A 832 -22.28 53.71 12.93
C GLY A 832 -21.40 52.48 12.70
N GLN A 833 -20.07 52.67 12.72
CA GLN A 833 -19.03 51.64 12.55
C GLN A 833 -19.16 50.50 13.60
N GLY A 834 -20.05 49.54 13.36
CA GLY A 834 -20.12 48.27 14.07
C GLY A 834 -19.11 47.27 13.49
N THR A 835 -18.62 46.36 14.32
CA THR A 835 -17.57 45.39 13.94
C THR A 835 -18.09 44.20 13.14
N GLY A 836 -19.42 44.07 12.95
CA GLY A 836 -20.04 42.90 12.33
C GLY A 836 -19.90 41.59 13.13
N LEU A 837 -19.42 41.65 14.38
CA LEU A 837 -19.18 40.47 15.22
C LEU A 837 -20.33 40.15 16.17
N GLY A 838 -21.16 41.13 16.54
CA GLY A 838 -22.17 40.96 17.59
C GLY A 838 -23.16 39.81 17.34
N LEU A 839 -23.75 39.75 16.15
CA LEU A 839 -24.74 38.71 15.80
C LEU A 839 -24.09 37.34 15.57
N ALA A 840 -22.88 37.29 15.02
CA ALA A 840 -22.10 36.06 14.88
C ALA A 840 -21.76 35.47 16.26
N ILE A 841 -21.38 36.32 17.23
CA ILE A 841 -21.12 35.91 18.62
C ILE A 841 -22.41 35.39 19.27
N CYS A 842 -23.55 36.07 19.09
CA CYS A 842 -24.84 35.57 19.57
C CYS A 842 -25.14 34.18 19.00
N GLN A 843 -24.95 33.97 17.70
CA GLN A 843 -25.18 32.67 17.06
C GLN A 843 -24.28 31.59 17.64
N GLY A 844 -23.01 31.90 17.91
CA GLY A 844 -22.08 30.99 18.59
C GLY A 844 -22.50 30.65 20.02
N MET A 845 -22.90 31.65 20.82
CA MET A 845 -23.37 31.45 22.20
C MET A 845 -24.63 30.59 22.26
N ILE A 846 -25.60 30.84 21.38
CA ILE A 846 -26.86 30.08 21.31
C ILE A 846 -26.61 28.68 20.72
N GLY A 847 -25.79 28.56 19.69
CA GLY A 847 -25.39 27.28 19.09
C GLY A 847 -24.65 26.36 20.06
N ALA A 848 -23.81 26.91 20.94
CA ALA A 848 -23.14 26.16 22.00
C ALA A 848 -24.12 25.54 23.04
N HIS A 849 -25.34 26.06 23.10
CA HIS A 849 -26.45 25.51 23.89
C HIS A 849 -27.40 24.63 23.07
N GLY A 850 -27.04 24.26 21.84
CA GLY A 850 -27.89 23.47 20.94
C GLY A 850 -29.08 24.25 20.37
N GLY A 851 -29.07 25.58 20.50
CA GLY A 851 -30.10 26.47 20.00
C GLY A 851 -29.82 27.00 18.60
N ARG A 852 -30.72 27.85 18.10
CA ARG A 852 -30.54 28.60 16.84
C ARG A 852 -31.09 30.02 16.95
N ILE A 853 -30.71 30.90 16.03
CA ILE A 853 -31.25 32.26 15.92
C ILE A 853 -31.98 32.39 14.58
N SER A 854 -33.13 33.06 14.58
CA SER A 854 -33.87 33.38 13.36
C SER A 854 -34.26 34.85 13.29
N VAL A 855 -34.56 35.32 12.07
CA VAL A 855 -34.93 36.72 11.77
C VAL A 855 -36.33 36.73 11.17
N GLY A 856 -37.24 37.49 11.79
CA GLY A 856 -38.59 37.75 11.33
C GLY A 856 -38.85 39.24 11.08
N GLU A 857 -40.09 39.55 10.71
CA GLU A 857 -40.57 40.92 10.56
C GLU A 857 -40.80 41.58 11.92
N GLY A 858 -40.46 42.87 12.04
CA GLY A 858 -40.61 43.64 13.26
C GLY A 858 -42.05 44.03 13.62
N LEU A 859 -42.17 45.00 14.52
CA LEU A 859 -43.44 45.44 15.07
C LEU A 859 -44.35 46.08 14.00
N ASP A 860 -45.60 45.61 13.92
CA ASP A 860 -46.63 46.15 13.02
C ASP A 860 -46.19 46.19 11.52
N GLY A 861 -45.30 45.27 11.10
CA GLY A 861 -44.77 45.19 9.74
C GLY A 861 -43.57 46.10 9.46
N CYS A 862 -43.04 46.78 10.48
CA CYS A 862 -41.87 47.66 10.41
C CYS A 862 -40.77 47.16 11.36
N GLY A 863 -39.50 47.21 10.93
CA GLY A 863 -38.36 46.79 11.75
C GLY A 863 -38.03 45.30 11.65
N THR A 864 -37.33 44.80 12.67
CA THR A 864 -36.83 43.41 12.71
C THR A 864 -37.27 42.72 13.98
N THR A 865 -37.53 41.41 13.91
CA THR A 865 -37.62 40.56 15.10
C THR A 865 -36.52 39.51 15.06
N LEU A 866 -35.64 39.53 16.06
CA LEU A 866 -34.62 38.50 16.27
C LEU A 866 -35.13 37.50 17.32
N VAL A 867 -35.15 36.21 16.98
CA VAL A 867 -35.65 35.15 17.86
C VAL A 867 -34.52 34.20 18.23
N LEU A 868 -34.23 34.09 19.53
CA LEU A 868 -33.30 33.11 20.08
C LEU A 868 -34.09 31.86 20.47
N HIS A 869 -33.82 30.73 19.82
CA HIS A 869 -34.46 29.44 20.09
C HIS A 869 -33.53 28.59 20.95
N LEU A 870 -33.96 28.22 22.16
CA LEU A 870 -33.21 27.37 23.08
C LEU A 870 -33.96 26.06 23.35
N PRO A 871 -33.31 24.90 23.26
CA PRO A 871 -33.97 23.61 23.48
C PRO A 871 -34.38 23.44 24.95
N LEU A 872 -35.54 22.83 25.18
CA LEU A 872 -35.97 22.45 26.51
C LEU A 872 -35.38 21.09 26.88
N HIS A 873 -34.71 21.03 28.04
CA HIS A 873 -34.23 19.80 28.63
C HIS A 873 -35.27 19.23 29.59
N PRO A 874 -35.31 17.89 29.82
CA PRO A 874 -36.16 17.28 30.83
C PRO A 874 -35.90 17.92 32.20
N GLN A 875 -36.92 18.52 32.80
CA GLN A 875 -36.79 19.21 34.06
C GLN A 875 -36.50 18.25 35.21
N PRO A 876 -35.74 18.69 36.23
CA PRO A 876 -35.58 17.94 37.46
C PRO A 876 -36.95 17.82 38.14
N ASP A 877 -37.32 16.60 38.51
CA ASP A 877 -38.60 16.31 39.15
C ASP A 877 -38.58 16.87 40.58
N LEU A 878 -39.22 18.04 40.79
CA LEU A 878 -39.22 18.75 42.07
C LEU A 878 -39.89 17.95 43.21
N GLY A 879 -40.54 16.82 42.91
CA GLY A 879 -41.18 15.93 43.88
C GLY A 879 -40.26 14.96 44.64
N GLN A 880 -38.97 14.88 44.31
CA GLN A 880 -38.04 13.95 44.98
C GLN A 880 -37.12 14.59 46.03
N LEU A 881 -37.20 15.92 46.23
CA LEU A 881 -36.33 16.64 47.18
C LEU A 881 -36.88 16.76 48.61
N GLU A 882 -38.09 16.25 48.91
CA GLU A 882 -38.64 16.15 50.27
C GLU A 882 -38.28 14.83 50.99
N GLY A 883 -37.41 14.00 50.41
CA GLY A 883 -37.15 12.62 50.86
C GLY A 883 -35.87 12.34 51.66
N ASP A 884 -34.95 13.30 51.82
CA ASP A 884 -33.67 13.10 52.51
C ASP A 884 -33.34 14.29 53.46
N GLU A 885 -34.18 14.50 54.47
CA GLU A 885 -33.78 15.14 55.75
C GLU A 885 -33.65 14.11 56.88
#